data_AF-A0A359LPN1-F1
#
_entry.id   AF-A0A359LPN1-F1
#
_cell.length_a   1.000
_cell.length_b   1.000
_cell.length_c   1.000
_cell.angle_alpha   90.00
_cell.angle_beta   90.00
_cell.angle_gamma   90.00
#
_symmetry.space_group_name_H-M   'P 1'
#
loop_
_entity.id
_entity.type
_entity.pdbx_description
1 polymer ?
#
loop_
_entity_poly.entity_id
_entity_poly.type
_entity_poly.pdbx_seq_one_letter_code
_entity_poly.pdbx_strand_id
1 'polypeptide(L)'
;MRYALFILVFATALSAESRFAVQFDKAGIKSLQRSGDKYPTEYIAPGRTLGHVVVRYKFGDAEWREFRTADPAHKHQALRPNPADSAAQHTFIYNPSGWNDYYADLELTERFRVDNDSLYWSLHFRNPTHKPIELGDIKILLPFNMERRYDKTVAYTERLVQHRFVSGHASFIYWMRPNGEGPYLLMFPVAECPPYEPSNAERDFTPAKLEYFDQDGVYIHAARSVDLASKRGGNWRQPVTSHTLSPRFSRNGRLTYAFKFRWANDYADVRRILAGEGLLDVEAVPGMTVPRNAEVRVSIRSRARIHEVAPEHPNETRIQRSGDIYLVTFQKEGENKLSVRFGKNQSAVLEFFVTQPIGELIRKRSRFLAARHQHRDPAKWYNGLYSEWDMRTKVLRSPDDTGGLLDYIVASDDPGLSKAPFIAAKNVEYPDAEEIASVEYYLKNYVWGKLQQTTDEKYAYAIYGIDNWKVNRESKPLDRNGWTEHIWRPFDYPHVVHLYWNMYRIAKFYPGLTRYLSADGYLERAYGTARAYYTVPWLVARWSTEEVGHYDELVILDLIRELRGKGWTAKADELARYWDSKVRHFIKDRPNLFLSEYPFDPTGFESHHAFARYALRQKDSPFTLQERREFLDEAIAGNIATRGWVEASYWQLGSEGSLRYMSQMGGWAVLDFGLHFAADPFPYLRLGYASLLSSWALMNTGYWYPGAENDGGAGSAFVPQAYGRSWVGIEQPRGPWPYSAEIDLGFGGAVRSAATVAANDPLFGWFAYGGRLTRGGGRFRVTLEDGVNRRFHAVTAPDRRLHAVIDRDEMQDVECAEDLSYCRFRLKNRTPAAPHETELSVEAAPAGAYEVTIDQRRTGSVEAAPGGLPIKLPIAGSPAVVEIRRVQ
;
A
#
# COMPACT_ATOMS: atom_id res chain seq x y z
N MET A 1 60.37 2.45 3.13
CA MET A 1 60.10 3.63 2.29
C MET A 1 59.08 3.23 1.23
N ARG A 2 58.04 4.04 1.03
CA ARG A 2 56.72 3.71 0.48
C ARG A 2 56.72 3.12 -0.94
N TYR A 3 55.98 2.04 -1.17
CA TYR A 3 55.50 1.64 -2.50
C TYR A 3 54.00 1.91 -2.58
N ALA A 4 53.62 2.84 -3.45
CA ALA A 4 52.24 3.24 -3.71
C ALA A 4 51.54 2.20 -4.58
N LEU A 5 50.41 1.68 -4.10
CA LEU A 5 49.51 0.80 -4.83
C LEU A 5 48.63 1.66 -5.75
N PHE A 6 48.90 1.66 -7.05
CA PHE A 6 48.02 2.30 -8.04
C PHE A 6 46.77 1.43 -8.25
N ILE A 7 45.62 1.93 -7.79
CA ILE A 7 44.31 1.42 -8.19
C ILE A 7 44.02 1.99 -9.59
N LEU A 8 44.14 1.16 -10.63
CA LEU A 8 43.67 1.52 -11.97
C LEU A 8 42.13 1.51 -11.99
N VAL A 9 41.52 2.70 -12.08
CA VAL A 9 40.11 2.88 -12.43
C VAL A 9 40.04 2.96 -13.95
N PHE A 10 39.38 1.99 -14.60
CA PHE A 10 39.09 2.05 -16.03
C PHE A 10 37.82 2.87 -16.24
N ALA A 11 37.96 4.10 -16.74
CA ALA A 11 36.85 4.87 -17.29
C ALA A 11 36.76 4.55 -18.80
N THR A 12 35.75 3.77 -19.21
CA THR A 12 35.41 3.63 -20.62
C THR A 12 34.58 4.83 -21.06
N ALA A 13 35.07 5.59 -22.05
CA ALA A 13 34.32 6.67 -22.67
C ALA A 13 33.13 6.06 -23.45
N LEU A 14 31.91 6.26 -22.94
CA LEU A 14 30.68 6.02 -23.67
C LEU A 14 30.56 7.04 -24.81
N SER A 15 29.86 6.70 -25.90
CA SER A 15 29.51 7.68 -26.93
C SER A 15 28.78 8.87 -26.29
N ALA A 16 28.95 10.08 -26.82
CA ALA A 16 28.31 11.29 -26.32
C ALA A 16 26.76 11.25 -26.35
N GLU A 17 26.16 10.19 -26.90
CA GLU A 17 24.72 10.00 -27.07
C GLU A 17 24.10 8.95 -26.11
N SER A 18 24.90 8.19 -25.35
CA SER A 18 24.38 7.16 -24.44
C SER A 18 23.59 7.74 -23.26
N ARG A 19 22.39 7.23 -23.03
CA ARG A 19 21.57 7.57 -21.87
C ARG A 19 22.05 6.95 -20.56
N PHE A 20 22.85 5.90 -20.66
CA PHE A 20 23.44 5.19 -19.53
C PHE A 20 24.85 5.67 -19.28
N ALA A 21 25.14 6.08 -18.04
CA ALA A 21 26.48 6.30 -17.53
C ALA A 21 26.82 5.15 -16.57
N VAL A 22 27.79 4.31 -16.95
CA VAL A 22 28.15 3.09 -16.20
C VAL A 22 29.64 3.03 -15.90
N GLN A 23 29.98 2.50 -14.73
CA GLN A 23 31.35 2.09 -14.42
C GLN A 23 31.38 0.63 -14.00
N PHE A 24 32.37 -0.08 -14.53
CA PHE A 24 32.59 -1.48 -14.22
C PHE A 24 33.70 -1.67 -13.19
N ASP A 25 33.60 -2.72 -12.40
CA ASP A 25 34.70 -3.27 -11.63
C ASP A 25 35.12 -4.64 -12.20
N LYS A 26 35.74 -5.49 -11.37
CA LYS A 26 36.14 -6.83 -11.81
C LYS A 26 34.97 -7.81 -11.90
N ALA A 27 33.79 -7.54 -11.37
CA ALA A 27 32.68 -8.49 -11.31
C ALA A 27 31.41 -8.01 -12.01
N GLY A 28 31.28 -6.72 -12.33
CA GLY A 28 30.10 -6.18 -12.98
C GLY A 28 30.02 -4.66 -12.91
N ILE A 29 28.80 -4.12 -12.81
CA ILE A 29 28.53 -2.68 -12.75
C ILE A 29 28.56 -2.22 -11.29
N LYS A 30 29.51 -1.35 -10.95
CA LYS A 30 29.64 -0.75 -9.61
C LYS A 30 29.02 0.65 -9.50
N SER A 31 28.70 1.26 -10.63
CA SER A 31 28.06 2.58 -10.72
C SER A 31 27.16 2.63 -11.95
N LEU A 32 25.93 3.08 -11.75
CA LEU A 32 24.89 3.20 -12.76
C LEU A 32 24.12 4.50 -12.55
N GLN A 33 24.18 5.40 -13.52
CA GLN A 33 23.50 6.69 -13.51
C GLN A 33 22.83 6.96 -14.85
N ARG A 34 21.86 7.87 -14.84
CA ARG A 34 21.29 8.44 -16.07
C ARG A 34 22.14 9.63 -16.53
N SER A 35 22.64 9.58 -17.76
CA SER A 35 23.34 10.71 -18.39
C SER A 35 22.42 11.92 -18.54
N GLY A 36 22.80 13.08 -18.00
CA GLY A 36 22.03 14.32 -18.09
C GLY A 36 20.77 14.35 -17.22
N ASP A 37 20.68 13.50 -16.19
CA ASP A 37 19.61 13.59 -15.18
C ASP A 37 19.72 14.88 -14.37
N LYS A 38 18.56 15.42 -13.96
CA LYS A 38 18.46 16.57 -13.06
C LYS A 38 19.17 16.29 -11.74
N TYR A 39 19.12 15.05 -11.28
CA TYR A 39 19.82 14.58 -10.09
C TYR A 39 20.87 13.53 -10.49
N PRO A 40 22.13 13.63 -10.05
CA PRO A 40 23.16 12.62 -10.32
C PRO A 40 22.98 11.39 -9.40
N THR A 41 21.78 10.80 -9.40
CA THR A 41 21.42 9.66 -8.55
C THR A 41 22.25 8.45 -8.91
N GLU A 42 23.00 7.93 -7.94
CA GLU A 42 23.69 6.64 -8.07
C GLU A 42 22.73 5.50 -7.75
N TYR A 43 22.47 4.64 -8.75
CA TYR A 43 21.52 3.55 -8.62
C TYR A 43 22.11 2.33 -7.92
N ILE A 44 23.42 2.12 -7.95
CA ILE A 44 24.08 1.01 -7.26
C ILE A 44 24.47 1.42 -5.84
N ALA A 45 24.13 0.61 -4.84
CA ALA A 45 24.50 0.90 -3.46
C ALA A 45 26.04 0.99 -3.30
N PRO A 46 26.56 1.89 -2.46
CA PRO A 46 28.00 2.05 -2.26
C PRO A 46 28.70 0.73 -1.90
N GLY A 47 29.81 0.44 -2.59
CA GLY A 47 30.60 -0.77 -2.37
C GLY A 47 29.94 -2.08 -2.83
N ARG A 48 28.87 -2.00 -3.64
CA ARG A 48 28.19 -3.16 -4.22
C ARG A 48 28.34 -3.18 -5.74
N THR A 49 28.05 -4.34 -6.33
CA THR A 49 28.23 -4.59 -7.76
C THR A 49 27.03 -5.37 -8.31
N LEU A 50 26.35 -4.80 -9.32
CA LEU A 50 25.35 -5.51 -10.11
C LEU A 50 26.05 -6.47 -11.06
N GLY A 51 25.65 -7.74 -11.02
CA GLY A 51 26.29 -8.86 -11.72
C GLY A 51 26.43 -10.11 -10.88
N HIS A 52 26.21 -10.02 -9.56
CA HIS A 52 26.33 -11.23 -8.75
C HIS A 52 25.16 -12.22 -8.95
N VAL A 53 25.51 -13.48 -9.18
CA VAL A 53 24.61 -14.61 -9.39
C VAL A 53 24.89 -15.70 -8.35
N VAL A 54 23.82 -16.30 -7.83
CA VAL A 54 23.86 -17.48 -6.96
C VAL A 54 23.14 -18.63 -7.66
N VAL A 55 23.82 -19.77 -7.80
CA VAL A 55 23.25 -20.97 -8.40
C VAL A 55 23.30 -22.11 -7.39
N ARG A 56 22.15 -22.75 -7.12
CA ARG A 56 22.13 -24.03 -6.40
C ARG A 56 21.94 -25.16 -7.39
N TYR A 57 22.85 -26.12 -7.38
CA TYR A 57 22.90 -27.18 -8.37
C TYR A 57 23.28 -28.53 -7.77
N LYS A 58 23.03 -29.63 -8.48
CA LYS A 58 23.48 -30.97 -8.10
C LYS A 58 23.82 -31.84 -9.31
N PHE A 59 24.57 -32.91 -9.08
CA PHE A 59 24.89 -33.95 -10.06
C PHE A 59 24.01 -35.18 -9.83
N GLY A 60 22.98 -35.40 -10.64
CA GLY A 60 22.05 -36.52 -10.45
C GLY A 60 21.42 -36.51 -9.04
N ASP A 61 21.61 -37.59 -8.28
CA ASP A 61 21.09 -37.74 -6.91
C ASP A 61 22.07 -37.27 -5.82
N ALA A 62 23.13 -36.57 -6.18
CA ALA A 62 24.06 -35.99 -5.22
C ALA A 62 23.43 -34.86 -4.37
N GLU A 63 24.10 -34.53 -3.26
CA GLU A 63 23.77 -33.37 -2.43
C GLU A 63 23.84 -32.05 -3.22
N TRP A 64 22.98 -31.11 -2.82
CA TRP A 64 22.96 -29.77 -3.39
C TRP A 64 24.23 -29.00 -3.06
N ARG A 65 24.82 -28.37 -4.09
CA ARG A 65 25.96 -27.46 -4.01
C ARG A 65 25.51 -26.05 -4.34
N GLU A 66 26.30 -25.06 -3.93
CA GLU A 66 26.06 -23.65 -4.22
C GLU A 66 27.29 -23.07 -4.94
N PHE A 67 27.04 -22.34 -6.02
CA PHE A 67 28.02 -21.54 -6.76
C PHE A 67 27.64 -20.07 -6.61
N ARG A 68 28.59 -19.21 -6.21
CA ARG A 68 28.37 -17.78 -5.98
C ARG A 68 29.44 -16.95 -6.67
N THR A 69 29.08 -16.12 -7.63
CA THR A 69 30.07 -15.24 -8.31
C THR A 69 30.79 -14.26 -7.37
N ALA A 70 30.21 -13.98 -6.19
CA ALA A 70 30.82 -13.14 -5.16
C ALA A 70 31.84 -13.89 -4.28
N ASP A 71 31.91 -15.23 -4.37
CA ASP A 71 32.89 -16.03 -3.63
C ASP A 71 34.28 -15.91 -4.29
N PRO A 72 35.29 -15.37 -3.59
CA PRO A 72 36.64 -15.22 -4.13
C PRO A 72 37.35 -16.57 -4.40
N ALA A 73 36.82 -17.69 -3.90
CA ALA A 73 37.36 -19.02 -4.18
C ALA A 73 37.16 -19.47 -5.62
N HIS A 74 36.18 -18.91 -6.35
CA HIS A 74 35.95 -19.24 -7.75
C HIS A 74 36.92 -18.50 -8.67
N LYS A 75 37.44 -19.21 -9.70
CA LYS A 75 38.30 -18.59 -10.71
C LYS A 75 37.48 -17.55 -11.47
N HIS A 76 38.05 -16.38 -11.71
CA HIS A 76 37.35 -15.28 -12.36
C HIS A 76 38.27 -14.58 -13.37
N GLN A 77 37.73 -14.31 -14.57
CA GLN A 77 38.42 -13.63 -15.67
C GLN A 77 37.52 -12.55 -16.28
N ALA A 78 37.94 -11.29 -16.22
CA ALA A 78 37.33 -10.21 -17.00
C ALA A 78 38.03 -10.10 -18.36
N LEU A 79 37.26 -10.11 -19.45
CA LEU A 79 37.77 -9.86 -20.80
C LEU A 79 37.85 -8.36 -21.06
N ARG A 80 38.90 -7.94 -21.77
CA ARG A 80 39.05 -6.53 -22.17
C ARG A 80 37.99 -6.19 -23.23
N PRO A 81 37.31 -5.03 -23.13
CA PRO A 81 36.45 -4.54 -24.20
C PRO A 81 37.24 -4.41 -25.51
N ASN A 82 36.62 -4.77 -26.63
CA ASN A 82 37.22 -4.55 -27.94
C ASN A 82 37.10 -3.05 -28.29
N PRO A 83 38.20 -2.30 -28.49
CA PRO A 83 38.14 -0.87 -28.81
C PRO A 83 37.42 -0.55 -30.13
N ALA A 84 37.26 -1.55 -31.02
CA ALA A 84 36.56 -1.41 -32.28
C ALA A 84 35.03 -1.55 -32.17
N ASP A 85 34.49 -1.97 -31.02
CA ASP A 85 33.04 -2.03 -30.81
C ASP A 85 32.48 -0.63 -30.55
N SER A 86 31.46 -0.24 -31.32
CA SER A 86 30.75 1.04 -31.14
C SER A 86 29.96 1.13 -29.84
N ALA A 87 29.72 0.00 -29.17
CA ALA A 87 28.96 -0.10 -27.93
C ALA A 87 29.84 -0.67 -26.81
N ALA A 88 29.72 -0.12 -25.60
CA ALA A 88 30.52 -0.56 -24.47
C ALA A 88 30.07 -1.95 -24.02
N GLN A 89 30.90 -2.96 -24.30
CA GLN A 89 30.67 -4.36 -23.90
C GLN A 89 31.72 -4.84 -22.89
N HIS A 90 31.26 -5.46 -21.81
CA HIS A 90 32.11 -6.08 -20.79
C HIS A 90 31.70 -7.54 -20.61
N THR A 91 32.67 -8.43 -20.45
CA THR A 91 32.44 -9.87 -20.31
C THR A 91 33.23 -10.42 -19.14
N PHE A 92 32.56 -11.16 -18.27
CA PHE A 92 33.12 -11.79 -17.08
C PHE A 92 32.92 -13.30 -17.19
N ILE A 93 33.97 -14.08 -16.96
CA ILE A 93 33.92 -15.54 -17.01
C ILE A 93 34.30 -16.08 -15.64
N TYR A 94 33.38 -16.82 -15.05
CA TYR A 94 33.55 -17.50 -13.77
C TYR A 94 33.74 -18.99 -14.00
N ASN A 95 34.72 -19.55 -13.29
CA ASN A 95 35.22 -20.91 -13.43
C ASN A 95 35.51 -21.28 -14.90
N PRO A 96 36.32 -20.48 -15.63
CA PRO A 96 36.70 -20.78 -17.01
C PRO A 96 37.36 -22.16 -17.09
N SER A 97 36.84 -23.02 -17.95
CA SER A 97 37.34 -24.37 -18.19
C SER A 97 38.03 -24.45 -19.55
N GLY A 98 39.34 -24.67 -19.52
CA GLY A 98 40.18 -24.90 -20.71
C GLY A 98 40.33 -26.39 -21.05
N TRP A 99 41.21 -26.70 -22.01
CA TRP A 99 41.55 -28.09 -22.36
C TRP A 99 42.22 -28.87 -21.22
N ASN A 100 42.91 -28.18 -20.29
CA ASN A 100 43.73 -28.77 -19.22
C ASN A 100 43.17 -28.56 -17.80
N ASP A 101 42.02 -27.90 -17.64
CA ASP A 101 41.52 -27.44 -16.33
C ASP A 101 40.17 -28.11 -16.02
N TYR A 102 40.21 -29.25 -15.31
CA TYR A 102 39.10 -30.20 -15.12
C TYR A 102 38.28 -29.99 -13.82
N TYR A 103 38.48 -28.89 -13.09
CA TYR A 103 38.01 -28.76 -11.70
C TYR A 103 36.77 -27.88 -11.48
N ALA A 104 36.20 -27.30 -12.54
CA ALA A 104 35.00 -26.48 -12.44
C ALA A 104 33.73 -27.35 -12.56
N ASP A 105 32.82 -27.26 -11.59
CA ASP A 105 31.52 -27.93 -11.67
C ASP A 105 30.58 -27.21 -12.65
N LEU A 106 30.61 -25.88 -12.69
CA LEU A 106 29.76 -25.04 -13.55
C LEU A 106 30.57 -23.82 -14.02
N GLU A 107 30.48 -23.50 -15.31
CA GLU A 107 31.03 -22.26 -15.87
C GLU A 107 29.89 -21.28 -16.17
N LEU A 108 30.10 -20.01 -15.82
CA LEU A 108 29.19 -18.90 -16.12
C LEU A 108 29.96 -17.81 -16.87
N THR A 109 29.42 -17.38 -18.01
CA THR A 109 29.84 -16.16 -18.69
C THR A 109 28.75 -15.11 -18.58
N GLU A 110 29.07 -13.96 -18.01
CA GLU A 110 28.20 -12.79 -17.95
C GLU A 110 28.63 -11.75 -18.97
N ARG A 111 27.67 -11.14 -19.66
CA ARG A 111 27.94 -10.01 -20.56
C ARG A 111 27.05 -8.83 -20.24
N PHE A 112 27.66 -7.66 -20.17
CA PHE A 112 26.96 -6.40 -20.14
C PHE A 112 27.23 -5.65 -21.43
N ARG A 113 26.17 -5.14 -22.06
CA ARG A 113 26.28 -4.30 -23.26
C ARG A 113 25.40 -3.07 -23.11
N VAL A 114 26.02 -1.90 -23.23
CA VAL A 114 25.30 -0.62 -23.32
C VAL A 114 25.13 -0.27 -24.78
N ASP A 115 23.89 -0.05 -25.20
CA ASP A 115 23.50 0.37 -26.54
C ASP A 115 22.56 1.57 -26.43
N ASN A 116 23.10 2.79 -26.55
CA ASN A 116 22.44 4.10 -26.48
C ASN A 116 21.33 4.24 -25.42
N ASP A 117 20.14 3.69 -25.71
CA ASP A 117 18.91 3.73 -24.90
C ASP A 117 18.64 2.46 -24.08
N SER A 118 19.53 1.47 -24.07
CA SER A 118 19.36 0.20 -23.38
C SER A 118 20.66 -0.34 -22.79
N LEU A 119 20.56 -0.96 -21.62
CA LEU A 119 21.61 -1.80 -21.05
C LEU A 119 21.11 -3.23 -21.04
N TYR A 120 21.93 -4.16 -21.52
CA TYR A 120 21.60 -5.58 -21.50
C TYR A 120 22.55 -6.34 -20.59
N TRP A 121 22.02 -7.36 -19.92
CA TRP A 121 22.76 -8.28 -19.06
C TRP A 121 22.41 -9.71 -19.45
N SER A 122 23.37 -10.48 -19.96
CA SER A 122 23.19 -11.88 -20.32
C SER A 122 24.02 -12.82 -19.45
N LEU A 123 23.44 -13.99 -19.18
CA LEU A 123 24.00 -15.08 -18.38
C LEU A 123 24.09 -16.33 -19.25
N HIS A 124 25.30 -16.79 -19.54
CA HIS A 124 25.54 -18.00 -20.32
C HIS A 124 26.19 -19.08 -19.45
N PHE A 125 25.43 -20.11 -19.13
CA PHE A 125 25.86 -21.26 -18.35
C PHE A 125 26.38 -22.36 -19.27
N ARG A 126 27.47 -23.02 -18.86
CA ARG A 126 28.02 -24.20 -19.53
C ARG A 126 28.32 -25.28 -18.51
N ASN A 127 27.95 -26.52 -18.84
CA ASN A 127 28.39 -27.70 -18.12
C ASN A 127 29.74 -28.18 -18.69
N PRO A 128 30.86 -28.02 -17.96
CA PRO A 128 32.17 -28.50 -18.39
C PRO A 128 32.41 -29.97 -18.04
N THR A 129 31.49 -30.62 -17.33
CA THR A 129 31.66 -31.97 -16.78
C THR A 129 31.06 -33.06 -17.67
N HIS A 130 31.41 -34.31 -17.42
CA HIS A 130 30.82 -35.46 -18.12
C HIS A 130 29.50 -35.98 -17.49
N LYS A 131 28.98 -35.30 -16.47
CA LYS A 131 27.72 -35.66 -15.80
C LYS A 131 26.67 -34.58 -16.05
N PRO A 132 25.37 -34.91 -16.11
CA PRO A 132 24.33 -33.89 -16.15
C PRO A 132 24.33 -33.08 -14.84
N ILE A 133 23.99 -31.80 -14.95
CA ILE A 133 23.88 -30.87 -13.82
C ILE A 133 22.45 -30.34 -13.77
N GLU A 134 21.77 -30.53 -12.64
CA GLU A 134 20.49 -29.88 -12.38
C GLU A 134 20.73 -28.54 -11.68
N LEU A 135 20.21 -27.46 -12.26
CA LEU A 135 20.18 -26.11 -11.72
C LEU A 135 18.83 -25.89 -11.03
N GLY A 136 18.80 -26.06 -9.71
CA GLY A 136 17.57 -25.96 -8.91
C GLY A 136 17.20 -24.52 -8.56
N ASP A 137 18.20 -23.68 -8.35
CA ASP A 137 18.02 -22.23 -8.19
C ASP A 137 19.00 -21.48 -9.11
N ILE A 138 18.52 -20.43 -9.78
CA ILE A 138 19.35 -19.39 -10.40
C ILE A 138 18.82 -18.05 -9.90
N LYS A 139 19.54 -17.44 -8.96
CA LYS A 139 19.19 -16.17 -8.32
C LYS A 139 20.12 -15.07 -8.81
N ILE A 140 19.55 -13.95 -9.22
CA ILE A 140 20.28 -12.70 -9.52
C ILE A 140 20.13 -11.73 -8.34
N LEU A 141 21.25 -11.13 -7.92
CA LEU A 141 21.28 -10.15 -6.84
C LEU A 141 21.11 -8.74 -7.39
N LEU A 142 20.32 -7.91 -6.71
CA LEU A 142 19.95 -6.57 -7.17
C LEU A 142 20.34 -5.51 -6.12
N PRO A 143 21.60 -5.04 -6.12
CA PRO A 143 22.15 -4.23 -5.04
C PRO A 143 21.88 -2.72 -5.22
N PHE A 144 20.62 -2.35 -5.40
CA PHE A 144 20.26 -0.95 -5.66
C PHE A 144 20.33 -0.09 -4.39
N ASN A 145 20.57 1.21 -4.58
CA ASN A 145 20.82 2.19 -3.52
C ASN A 145 19.53 2.60 -2.78
N MET A 146 18.97 1.67 -2.01
CA MET A 146 17.73 1.83 -1.24
C MET A 146 17.99 2.16 0.24
N GLU A 147 19.18 2.65 0.56
CA GLU A 147 19.57 2.90 1.95
C GLU A 147 18.76 4.05 2.56
N ARG A 148 18.24 3.83 3.76
CA ARG A 148 17.39 4.78 4.47
C ARG A 148 18.20 5.95 5.06
N ARG A 149 17.67 7.17 4.93
CA ARG A 149 18.37 8.42 5.30
C ARG A 149 17.41 9.46 5.88
N TYR A 150 17.81 10.12 6.97
CA TYR A 150 17.05 11.20 7.60
C TYR A 150 17.06 12.48 6.76
N ASP A 151 18.22 12.82 6.16
CA ASP A 151 18.36 14.00 5.31
C ASP A 151 17.41 13.92 4.11
N LYS A 152 16.53 14.91 3.99
CA LYS A 152 15.49 14.97 2.95
C LYS A 152 16.10 14.93 1.55
N THR A 153 17.13 15.73 1.30
CA THR A 153 17.75 15.84 -0.03
C THR A 153 18.31 14.49 -0.43
N VAL A 154 19.12 13.88 0.45
CA VAL A 154 19.70 12.55 0.19
C VAL A 154 18.60 11.51 -0.03
N ALA A 155 17.59 11.46 0.84
CA ALA A 155 16.49 10.51 0.72
C ALA A 155 15.72 10.66 -0.60
N TYR A 156 15.43 11.90 -1.02
CA TYR A 156 14.54 12.19 -2.15
C TYR A 156 15.26 12.14 -3.48
N THR A 157 16.55 12.49 -3.53
CA THR A 157 17.28 12.68 -4.79
C THR A 157 18.40 11.67 -5.01
N GLU A 158 18.86 10.97 -3.96
CA GLU A 158 19.99 10.03 -4.06
C GLU A 158 19.66 8.60 -3.65
N ARG A 159 18.44 8.34 -3.16
CA ARG A 159 18.00 6.99 -2.77
C ARG A 159 16.83 6.54 -3.62
N LEU A 160 16.63 5.23 -3.63
CA LEU A 160 15.65 4.57 -4.48
C LEU A 160 14.63 3.79 -3.68
N VAL A 161 13.43 3.69 -4.24
CA VAL A 161 12.42 2.69 -3.88
C VAL A 161 12.31 1.71 -5.03
N GLN A 162 12.18 0.43 -4.69
CA GLN A 162 12.03 -0.66 -5.65
C GLN A 162 10.57 -1.09 -5.76
N HIS A 163 10.15 -1.23 -7.00
CA HIS A 163 8.87 -1.78 -7.42
C HIS A 163 9.12 -3.05 -8.23
N ARG A 164 8.35 -4.11 -7.99
CA ARG A 164 8.64 -5.42 -8.58
C ARG A 164 7.37 -6.20 -8.84
N PHE A 165 7.20 -6.68 -10.06
CA PHE A 165 6.20 -7.68 -10.40
C PHE A 165 6.89 -8.97 -10.84
N VAL A 166 6.80 -10.04 -10.03
CA VAL A 166 7.33 -11.37 -10.39
C VAL A 166 6.17 -12.24 -10.84
N SER A 167 6.11 -12.48 -12.14
CA SER A 167 5.03 -13.22 -12.82
C SER A 167 5.49 -13.86 -14.12
N GLY A 168 6.46 -14.77 -14.01
CA GLY A 168 6.98 -15.52 -15.14
C GLY A 168 7.60 -14.60 -16.20
N HIS A 169 7.12 -14.70 -17.44
CA HIS A 169 7.67 -13.97 -18.58
C HIS A 169 7.22 -12.51 -18.65
N ALA A 170 6.17 -12.12 -17.92
CA ALA A 170 5.73 -10.73 -17.82
C ALA A 170 6.37 -9.97 -16.65
N SER A 171 7.36 -10.59 -15.99
CA SER A 171 8.00 -9.99 -14.82
C SER A 171 8.74 -8.70 -15.17
N PHE A 172 8.73 -7.75 -14.25
CA PHE A 172 9.55 -6.54 -14.35
C PHE A 172 9.88 -6.01 -12.96
N ILE A 173 10.92 -5.18 -12.90
CA ILE A 173 11.35 -4.48 -11.70
C ILE A 173 11.70 -3.07 -12.12
N TYR A 174 11.27 -2.06 -11.38
CA TYR A 174 11.77 -0.71 -11.59
C TYR A 174 12.19 -0.04 -10.29
N TRP A 175 13.16 0.87 -10.42
CA TRP A 175 13.64 1.70 -9.32
C TRP A 175 13.40 3.16 -9.65
N MET A 176 12.90 3.88 -8.65
CA MET A 176 12.60 5.30 -8.77
C MET A 176 12.99 6.01 -7.49
N ARG A 177 13.18 7.33 -7.58
CA ARG A 177 13.35 8.18 -6.41
C ARG A 177 12.03 8.35 -5.65
N PRO A 178 12.07 8.48 -4.30
CA PRO A 178 10.87 8.73 -3.50
C PRO A 178 10.09 10.01 -3.86
N ASN A 179 10.73 10.99 -4.49
CA ASN A 179 10.10 12.24 -4.90
C ASN A 179 9.16 12.09 -6.12
N GLY A 180 9.08 10.91 -6.74
CA GLY A 180 8.24 10.67 -7.91
C GLY A 180 8.77 11.22 -9.24
N GLU A 181 9.83 12.04 -9.22
CA GLU A 181 10.42 12.63 -10.43
C GLU A 181 11.30 11.62 -11.17
N GLY A 182 10.99 11.39 -12.45
CA GLY A 182 11.78 10.53 -13.33
C GLY A 182 13.22 11.00 -13.56
N PRO A 183 14.10 10.11 -14.04
CA PRO A 183 13.75 8.84 -14.67
C PRO A 183 13.59 7.69 -13.68
N TYR A 184 12.90 6.63 -14.12
CA TYR A 184 12.83 5.34 -13.47
C TYR A 184 13.70 4.34 -14.24
N LEU A 185 14.47 3.51 -13.56
CA LEU A 185 15.22 2.43 -14.19
C LEU A 185 14.36 1.18 -14.21
N LEU A 186 13.93 0.74 -15.40
CA LEU A 186 13.12 -0.46 -15.59
C LEU A 186 13.99 -1.63 -16.07
N MET A 187 13.82 -2.81 -15.46
CA MET A 187 14.45 -4.08 -15.80
C MET A 187 13.37 -5.14 -16.11
N PHE A 188 13.57 -5.90 -17.18
CA PHE A 188 12.69 -7.02 -17.54
C PHE A 188 13.45 -8.13 -18.30
N PRO A 189 12.97 -9.40 -18.25
CA PRO A 189 13.52 -10.47 -19.06
C PRO A 189 13.22 -10.25 -20.54
N VAL A 190 14.14 -10.64 -21.43
CA VAL A 190 13.92 -10.53 -22.88
C VAL A 190 13.32 -11.82 -23.45
N ALA A 191 12.41 -11.65 -24.42
CA ALA A 191 11.72 -12.75 -25.09
C ALA A 191 12.52 -13.37 -26.25
N GLU A 192 13.45 -12.62 -26.83
CA GLU A 192 14.26 -13.03 -27.98
C GLU A 192 15.74 -12.78 -27.66
N CYS A 193 16.62 -13.60 -28.23
CA CYS A 193 18.05 -13.43 -28.03
C CYS A 193 18.48 -12.07 -28.59
N PRO A 194 19.22 -11.24 -27.83
CA PRO A 194 19.72 -9.99 -28.36
C PRO A 194 20.60 -10.23 -29.60
N PRO A 195 20.45 -9.44 -30.68
CA PRO A 195 21.04 -9.75 -31.99
C PRO A 195 22.57 -9.71 -32.04
N TYR A 196 23.21 -9.16 -31.00
CA TYR A 196 24.67 -9.09 -30.87
C TYR A 196 25.24 -10.23 -30.00
N GLU A 197 24.41 -11.08 -29.41
CA GLU A 197 24.91 -12.24 -28.68
C GLU A 197 25.63 -13.18 -29.66
N PRO A 198 26.77 -13.77 -29.27
CA PRO A 198 27.46 -14.74 -30.10
C PRO A 198 26.56 -15.90 -30.53
N SER A 199 26.80 -16.48 -31.72
CA SER A 199 25.93 -17.52 -32.31
C SER A 199 25.71 -18.75 -31.44
N ASN A 200 26.68 -19.11 -30.59
CA ASN A 200 26.50 -20.17 -29.59
C ASN A 200 25.52 -19.75 -28.48
N ALA A 201 25.58 -18.51 -28.01
CA ALA A 201 24.65 -17.99 -27.02
C ALA A 201 23.23 -17.87 -27.58
N GLU A 202 23.10 -17.47 -28.85
CA GLU A 202 21.83 -17.43 -29.59
C GLU A 202 21.18 -18.82 -29.72
N ARG A 203 21.96 -19.82 -30.16
CA ARG A 203 21.46 -21.20 -30.28
C ARG A 203 21.00 -21.79 -28.94
N ASP A 204 21.68 -21.42 -27.87
CA ASP A 204 21.45 -21.94 -26.52
C ASP A 204 20.51 -21.02 -25.70
N PHE A 205 19.84 -20.05 -26.35
CA PHE A 205 18.97 -19.06 -25.72
C PHE A 205 17.60 -19.63 -25.31
N THR A 206 17.16 -19.26 -24.10
CA THR A 206 15.80 -19.47 -23.62
C THR A 206 15.23 -18.13 -23.13
N PRO A 207 13.98 -17.78 -23.49
CA PRO A 207 13.32 -16.60 -22.94
C PRO A 207 13.38 -16.63 -21.41
N ALA A 208 13.95 -15.59 -20.81
CA ALA A 208 14.04 -15.52 -19.36
C ALA A 208 12.64 -15.29 -18.75
N LYS A 209 12.51 -15.69 -17.50
CA LYS A 209 11.34 -15.45 -16.64
C LYS A 209 11.83 -15.24 -15.22
N LEU A 210 11.04 -14.54 -14.40
CA LEU A 210 11.26 -14.50 -12.96
C LEU A 210 10.14 -15.26 -12.28
N GLU A 211 10.49 -16.19 -11.40
CA GLU A 211 9.55 -17.15 -10.80
C GLU A 211 9.35 -16.96 -9.31
N TYR A 212 10.34 -16.36 -8.62
CA TYR A 212 10.34 -16.19 -7.17
C TYR A 212 11.26 -15.04 -6.75
N PHE A 213 11.19 -14.65 -5.47
CA PHE A 213 12.07 -13.65 -4.88
C PHE A 213 12.23 -13.85 -3.37
N ASP A 214 13.30 -13.26 -2.84
CA ASP A 214 13.49 -13.07 -1.41
C ASP A 214 14.03 -11.66 -1.14
N GLN A 215 14.69 -11.46 0.01
CA GLN A 215 15.24 -10.15 0.40
C GLN A 215 16.41 -9.68 -0.48
N ASP A 216 17.22 -10.60 -1.02
CA ASP A 216 18.49 -10.22 -1.69
C ASP A 216 18.41 -10.29 -3.22
N GLY A 217 17.34 -10.84 -3.79
CA GLY A 217 17.25 -10.99 -5.23
C GLY A 217 15.98 -11.64 -5.76
N VAL A 218 16.03 -11.94 -7.05
CA VAL A 218 14.96 -12.60 -7.81
C VAL A 218 15.50 -13.84 -8.50
N TYR A 219 14.61 -14.79 -8.77
CA TYR A 219 14.98 -16.12 -9.25
C TYR A 219 14.47 -16.35 -10.66
N ILE A 220 15.35 -16.84 -11.54
CA ILE A 220 15.00 -17.38 -12.86
C ILE A 220 14.45 -18.80 -12.72
N HIS A 221 15.09 -19.57 -11.84
CA HIS A 221 14.69 -20.90 -11.39
C HIS A 221 14.69 -20.90 -9.87
N ALA A 222 13.65 -21.47 -9.26
CA ALA A 222 13.46 -21.44 -7.81
C ALA A 222 12.99 -22.77 -7.21
N ALA A 223 13.09 -23.88 -7.96
CA ALA A 223 12.59 -25.18 -7.54
C ALA A 223 13.15 -25.61 -6.18
N ARG A 224 14.45 -25.37 -5.93
CA ARG A 224 15.07 -25.76 -4.66
C ARG A 224 14.64 -24.84 -3.52
N SER A 225 14.61 -23.54 -3.74
CA SER A 225 14.23 -22.57 -2.69
C SER A 225 12.76 -22.74 -2.26
N VAL A 226 11.87 -23.00 -3.21
CA VAL A 226 10.46 -23.27 -2.90
C VAL A 226 10.25 -24.65 -2.28
N ASP A 227 10.96 -25.71 -2.71
CA ASP A 227 10.95 -27.02 -2.05
C ASP A 227 11.36 -26.91 -0.56
N LEU A 228 12.42 -26.15 -0.26
CA LEU A 228 12.86 -25.88 1.11
C LEU A 228 11.79 -25.14 1.93
N ALA A 229 11.14 -24.14 1.34
CA ALA A 229 10.06 -23.41 1.98
C ALA A 229 8.86 -24.34 2.25
N SER A 230 8.47 -25.18 1.30
CA SER A 230 7.37 -26.13 1.44
C SER A 230 7.61 -27.17 2.53
N LYS A 231 8.86 -27.63 2.71
CA LYS A 231 9.24 -28.51 3.83
C LYS A 231 9.06 -27.84 5.21
N ARG A 232 8.99 -26.51 5.27
CA ARG A 232 8.68 -25.73 6.47
C ARG A 232 7.19 -25.35 6.57
N GLY A 233 6.33 -25.86 5.67
CA GLY A 233 4.92 -25.49 5.58
C GLY A 233 4.64 -24.22 4.76
N GLY A 234 5.65 -23.70 4.06
CA GLY A 234 5.50 -22.57 3.14
C GLY A 234 4.76 -22.94 1.86
N ASN A 235 4.23 -21.92 1.17
CA ASN A 235 3.51 -22.09 -0.09
C ASN A 235 3.85 -20.97 -1.07
N TRP A 236 4.11 -21.33 -2.33
CA TRP A 236 4.26 -20.39 -3.44
C TRP A 236 3.26 -20.74 -4.53
N ARG A 237 2.57 -19.71 -5.03
CA ARG A 237 1.38 -19.89 -5.85
C ARG A 237 1.68 -19.91 -7.35
N GLN A 238 2.86 -19.48 -7.78
CA GLN A 238 3.24 -19.51 -9.19
C GLN A 238 4.12 -20.73 -9.48
N PRO A 239 4.14 -21.24 -10.72
CA PRO A 239 5.04 -22.34 -11.09
C PRO A 239 6.51 -21.95 -10.90
N VAL A 240 7.30 -22.88 -10.37
CA VAL A 240 8.76 -22.78 -10.31
C VAL A 240 9.39 -23.94 -11.05
N THR A 241 10.57 -23.71 -11.61
CA THR A 241 11.28 -24.70 -12.43
C THR A 241 12.72 -24.88 -11.99
N SER A 242 13.30 -26.01 -12.37
CA SER A 242 14.75 -26.26 -12.45
C SER A 242 15.13 -26.49 -13.93
N HIS A 243 16.42 -26.50 -14.23
CA HIS A 243 16.92 -26.83 -15.57
C HIS A 243 18.07 -27.82 -15.52
N THR A 244 18.08 -28.82 -16.39
CA THR A 244 19.18 -29.80 -16.45
C THR A 244 20.08 -29.55 -17.66
N LEU A 245 21.34 -29.20 -17.41
CA LEU A 245 22.37 -29.14 -18.43
C LEU A 245 22.91 -30.54 -18.71
N SER A 246 22.87 -30.95 -19.98
CA SER A 246 23.46 -32.23 -20.42
C SER A 246 24.99 -32.23 -20.25
N PRO A 247 25.64 -33.41 -20.21
CA PRO A 247 27.10 -33.52 -20.17
C PRO A 247 27.80 -32.70 -21.26
N ARG A 248 29.05 -32.31 -21.00
CA ARG A 248 29.93 -31.63 -21.94
C ARG A 248 29.93 -32.34 -23.30
N PHE A 249 29.99 -31.53 -24.36
CA PHE A 249 29.93 -31.96 -25.77
C PHE A 249 28.57 -32.54 -26.21
N SER A 250 27.55 -32.56 -25.35
CA SER A 250 26.18 -32.92 -25.73
C SER A 250 25.37 -31.69 -26.16
N ARG A 251 24.30 -31.91 -26.92
CA ARG A 251 23.25 -30.91 -27.13
C ARG A 251 22.62 -30.55 -25.78
N ASN A 252 22.25 -29.28 -25.56
CA ASN A 252 21.68 -28.78 -24.30
C ASN A 252 22.64 -28.84 -23.08
N GLY A 253 23.97 -28.88 -23.31
CA GLY A 253 24.96 -28.69 -22.23
C GLY A 253 25.23 -27.21 -21.87
N ARG A 254 24.42 -26.30 -22.41
CA ARG A 254 24.55 -24.84 -22.31
C ARG A 254 23.17 -24.20 -22.25
N LEU A 255 23.10 -23.03 -21.63
CA LEU A 255 21.87 -22.28 -21.43
C LEU A 255 22.17 -20.78 -21.34
N THR A 256 21.42 -19.97 -22.09
CA THR A 256 21.55 -18.50 -22.06
C THR A 256 20.24 -17.83 -21.64
N TYR A 257 20.33 -16.89 -20.69
CA TYR A 257 19.28 -15.94 -20.32
C TYR A 257 19.75 -14.51 -20.55
N ALA A 258 18.82 -13.58 -20.75
CA ALA A 258 19.14 -12.16 -20.82
C ALA A 258 18.03 -11.27 -20.23
N PHE A 259 18.47 -10.10 -19.76
CA PHE A 259 17.64 -9.02 -19.24
C PHE A 259 17.97 -7.73 -19.97
N LYS A 260 16.98 -6.85 -20.06
CA LYS A 260 17.11 -5.51 -20.63
C LYS A 260 16.71 -4.48 -19.58
N PHE A 261 17.50 -3.41 -19.54
CA PHE A 261 17.28 -2.23 -18.73
C PHE A 261 16.97 -1.06 -19.64
N ARG A 262 15.98 -0.25 -19.27
CA ARG A 262 15.59 0.98 -19.95
C ARG A 262 15.26 2.07 -18.96
N TRP A 263 15.55 3.31 -19.34
CA TRP A 263 15.02 4.48 -18.63
C TRP A 263 13.58 4.75 -19.06
N ALA A 264 12.70 4.96 -18.09
CA ALA A 264 11.34 5.42 -18.27
C ALA A 264 11.19 6.81 -17.63
N ASN A 265 10.38 7.70 -18.20
CA ASN A 265 10.17 9.03 -17.63
C ASN A 265 9.24 9.03 -16.40
N ASP A 266 8.24 8.15 -16.41
CA ASP A 266 7.19 8.05 -15.39
C ASP A 266 6.49 6.68 -15.46
N TYR A 267 5.42 6.49 -14.68
CA TYR A 267 4.63 5.26 -14.68
C TYR A 267 3.98 4.94 -16.04
N ALA A 268 3.51 5.96 -16.78
CA ALA A 268 2.90 5.74 -18.09
C ALA A 268 3.95 5.27 -19.10
N ASP A 269 5.17 5.78 -19.01
CA ASP A 269 6.29 5.36 -19.84
C ASP A 269 6.77 3.95 -19.50
N VAL A 270 6.75 3.55 -18.22
CA VAL A 270 6.97 2.15 -17.80
C VAL A 270 5.96 1.24 -18.51
N ARG A 271 4.66 1.55 -18.44
CA ARG A 271 3.60 0.78 -19.10
C ARG A 271 3.80 0.69 -20.61
N ARG A 272 4.12 1.82 -21.25
CA ARG A 272 4.39 1.89 -22.69
C ARG A 272 5.59 1.02 -23.09
N ILE A 273 6.68 1.06 -22.32
CA ILE A 273 7.87 0.23 -22.56
C ILE A 273 7.52 -1.25 -22.42
N LEU A 274 6.82 -1.65 -21.34
CA LEU A 274 6.41 -3.05 -21.13
C LEU A 274 5.59 -3.57 -22.32
N ALA A 275 4.54 -2.84 -22.72
CA ALA A 275 3.72 -3.24 -23.87
C ALA A 275 4.53 -3.28 -25.17
N GLY A 276 5.39 -2.28 -25.43
CA GLY A 276 6.20 -2.17 -26.63
C GLY A 276 7.28 -3.24 -26.78
N GLU A 277 7.81 -3.74 -25.67
CA GLU A 277 8.81 -4.83 -25.60
C GLU A 277 8.14 -6.21 -25.61
N GLY A 278 6.80 -6.28 -25.73
CA GLY A 278 6.04 -7.53 -25.82
C GLY A 278 5.75 -8.18 -24.46
N LEU A 279 5.95 -7.46 -23.35
CA LEU A 279 5.45 -7.81 -22.02
C LEU A 279 3.99 -7.35 -21.87
N LEU A 280 3.41 -7.55 -20.69
CA LEU A 280 2.03 -7.18 -20.38
C LEU A 280 1.99 -5.83 -19.66
N ASP A 281 1.23 -4.89 -20.20
CA ASP A 281 0.72 -3.74 -19.46
C ASP A 281 -0.70 -4.07 -18.97
N VAL A 282 -0.87 -4.11 -17.65
CA VAL A 282 -2.11 -4.52 -17.00
C VAL A 282 -2.64 -3.41 -16.12
N GLU A 283 -3.91 -3.07 -16.32
CA GLU A 283 -4.68 -2.17 -15.45
C GLU A 283 -5.99 -2.86 -15.05
N ALA A 284 -6.38 -2.76 -13.78
CA ALA A 284 -7.58 -3.40 -13.27
C ALA A 284 -8.42 -2.45 -12.42
N VAL A 285 -9.74 -2.43 -12.65
CA VAL A 285 -10.72 -1.71 -11.84
C VAL A 285 -11.77 -2.67 -11.29
N PRO A 286 -12.21 -2.51 -10.02
CA PRO A 286 -11.82 -1.44 -9.09
C PRO A 286 -10.46 -1.70 -8.39
N GLY A 287 -9.83 -2.85 -8.66
CA GLY A 287 -8.56 -3.27 -8.08
C GLY A 287 -8.37 -4.77 -8.27
N MET A 288 -7.50 -5.38 -7.45
CA MET A 288 -7.24 -6.83 -7.47
C MET A 288 -7.64 -7.55 -6.17
N THR A 289 -7.95 -6.81 -5.11
CA THR A 289 -8.80 -7.30 -4.03
C THR A 289 -10.23 -6.82 -4.31
N VAL A 290 -11.18 -7.74 -4.44
CA VAL A 290 -12.55 -7.41 -4.87
C VAL A 290 -13.59 -8.26 -4.14
N PRO A 291 -14.80 -7.75 -3.86
CA PRO A 291 -15.89 -8.59 -3.37
C PRO A 291 -16.30 -9.66 -4.39
N ARG A 292 -16.74 -10.83 -3.91
CA ARG A 292 -17.38 -11.84 -4.76
C ARG A 292 -18.54 -11.22 -5.55
N ASN A 293 -18.69 -11.64 -6.79
CA ASN A 293 -19.67 -11.13 -7.76
C ASN A 293 -19.50 -9.66 -8.17
N ALA A 294 -18.48 -8.95 -7.70
CA ALA A 294 -18.16 -7.63 -8.23
C ALA A 294 -17.73 -7.73 -9.70
N GLU A 295 -18.11 -6.73 -10.49
CA GLU A 295 -17.61 -6.57 -11.84
C GLU A 295 -16.16 -6.06 -11.78
N VAL A 296 -15.25 -6.82 -12.39
CA VAL A 296 -13.85 -6.43 -12.56
C VAL A 296 -13.58 -6.20 -14.05
N ARG A 297 -12.95 -5.09 -14.41
CA ARG A 297 -12.45 -4.88 -15.77
C ARG A 297 -10.93 -4.85 -15.75
N VAL A 298 -10.31 -5.71 -16.56
CA VAL A 298 -8.86 -5.83 -16.70
C VAL A 298 -8.46 -5.47 -18.12
N SER A 299 -7.75 -4.38 -18.29
CA SER A 299 -7.09 -4.04 -19.56
C SER A 299 -5.77 -4.80 -19.63
N ILE A 300 -5.53 -5.54 -20.72
CA ILE A 300 -4.26 -6.23 -20.96
C ILE A 300 -3.75 -5.82 -22.35
N ARG A 301 -2.74 -4.93 -22.37
CA ARG A 301 -2.09 -4.46 -23.60
C ARG A 301 -0.73 -5.09 -23.77
N SER A 302 -0.41 -5.49 -24.99
CA SER A 302 0.90 -5.99 -25.36
C SER A 302 1.11 -5.90 -26.87
N ARG A 303 2.36 -5.69 -27.30
CA ARG A 303 2.77 -5.93 -28.69
C ARG A 303 2.74 -7.43 -29.03
N ALA A 304 2.98 -8.28 -28.04
CA ALA A 304 2.86 -9.72 -28.21
C ALA A 304 1.38 -10.12 -28.24
N ARG A 305 1.03 -11.08 -29.10
CA ARG A 305 -0.35 -11.56 -29.20
C ARG A 305 -0.76 -12.24 -27.89
N ILE A 306 -1.89 -11.81 -27.32
CA ILE A 306 -2.55 -12.53 -26.22
C ILE A 306 -3.34 -13.70 -26.80
N HIS A 307 -3.00 -14.93 -26.41
CA HIS A 307 -3.67 -16.15 -26.87
C HIS A 307 -4.84 -16.53 -25.99
N GLU A 308 -4.68 -16.42 -24.67
CA GLU A 308 -5.68 -16.86 -23.71
C GLU A 308 -5.52 -16.12 -22.38
N VAL A 309 -6.65 -15.89 -21.71
CA VAL A 309 -6.73 -15.57 -20.29
C VAL A 309 -7.63 -16.62 -19.64
N ALA A 310 -7.05 -17.51 -18.84
CA ALA A 310 -7.74 -18.65 -18.25
C ALA A 310 -7.87 -18.48 -16.73
N PRO A 311 -9.07 -18.72 -16.14
CA PRO A 311 -9.25 -18.66 -14.70
C PRO A 311 -8.79 -19.95 -14.00
N GLU A 312 -8.33 -19.83 -12.74
CA GLU A 312 -8.04 -20.97 -11.86
C GLU A 312 -9.28 -21.83 -11.56
N HIS A 313 -10.45 -21.19 -11.50
CA HIS A 313 -11.73 -21.82 -11.19
C HIS A 313 -12.77 -21.53 -12.28
N PRO A 314 -12.77 -22.27 -13.41
CA PRO A 314 -13.60 -21.96 -14.58
C PRO A 314 -15.11 -22.05 -14.33
N ASN A 315 -15.55 -22.86 -13.36
CA ASN A 315 -16.97 -22.98 -13.00
C ASN A 315 -17.45 -21.84 -12.08
N GLU A 316 -16.52 -21.10 -11.46
CA GLU A 316 -16.80 -20.05 -10.47
C GLU A 316 -16.21 -18.70 -10.90
N THR A 317 -15.67 -18.61 -12.12
CA THR A 317 -15.11 -17.40 -12.69
C THR A 317 -15.61 -17.23 -14.12
N ARG A 318 -16.31 -16.12 -14.38
CA ARG A 318 -16.75 -15.75 -15.72
C ARG A 318 -15.78 -14.73 -16.32
N ILE A 319 -15.38 -14.94 -17.56
CA ILE A 319 -14.55 -13.99 -18.33
C ILE A 319 -15.24 -13.68 -19.65
N GLN A 320 -15.35 -12.39 -19.97
CA GLN A 320 -15.83 -11.89 -21.27
C GLN A 320 -14.82 -10.90 -21.83
N ARG A 321 -14.50 -11.01 -23.12
CA ARG A 321 -13.52 -10.14 -23.77
C ARG A 321 -14.20 -9.12 -24.68
N SER A 322 -13.77 -7.87 -24.60
CA SER A 322 -14.12 -6.78 -25.52
C SER A 322 -12.86 -5.99 -25.87
N GLY A 323 -12.31 -6.20 -27.08
CA GLY A 323 -11.02 -5.65 -27.46
C GLY A 323 -9.89 -6.14 -26.54
N ASP A 324 -9.21 -5.20 -25.88
CA ASP A 324 -8.13 -5.46 -24.91
C ASP A 324 -8.64 -5.53 -23.44
N ILE A 325 -9.95 -5.35 -23.23
CA ILE A 325 -10.58 -5.40 -21.91
C ILE A 325 -11.21 -6.77 -21.66
N TYR A 326 -10.93 -7.33 -20.50
CA TYR A 326 -11.51 -8.54 -19.96
C TYR A 326 -12.43 -8.16 -18.79
N LEU A 327 -13.73 -8.40 -18.96
CA LEU A 327 -14.72 -8.34 -17.90
C LEU A 327 -14.69 -9.67 -17.14
N VAL A 328 -14.36 -9.62 -15.85
CA VAL A 328 -14.18 -10.78 -14.99
C VAL A 328 -15.12 -10.69 -13.78
N THR A 329 -15.73 -11.82 -13.42
CA THR A 329 -16.53 -11.94 -12.20
C THR A 329 -16.13 -13.22 -11.48
N PHE A 330 -15.70 -13.09 -10.23
CA PHE A 330 -15.28 -14.20 -9.37
C PHE A 330 -16.35 -14.54 -8.34
N GLN A 331 -16.58 -15.83 -8.09
CA GLN A 331 -17.50 -16.32 -7.05
C GLN A 331 -16.77 -16.93 -5.86
N LYS A 332 -15.62 -17.58 -6.10
CA LYS A 332 -14.87 -18.27 -5.06
C LYS A 332 -14.10 -17.27 -4.18
N GLU A 333 -14.43 -17.24 -2.89
CA GLU A 333 -13.71 -16.43 -1.89
C GLU A 333 -12.27 -16.92 -1.66
N GLY A 334 -11.42 -16.02 -1.17
CA GLY A 334 -9.99 -16.26 -1.00
C GLY A 334 -9.23 -15.94 -2.28
N GLU A 335 -8.06 -16.55 -2.43
CA GLU A 335 -7.21 -16.21 -3.56
C GLU A 335 -7.63 -16.89 -4.87
N ASN A 336 -7.52 -16.13 -5.96
CA ASN A 336 -7.82 -16.54 -7.32
C ASN A 336 -6.67 -16.13 -8.26
N LYS A 337 -6.59 -16.77 -9.44
CA LYS A 337 -5.63 -16.41 -10.49
C LYS A 337 -6.25 -16.37 -11.87
N LEU A 338 -5.70 -15.50 -12.70
CA LEU A 338 -5.85 -15.55 -14.16
C LEU A 338 -4.48 -15.87 -14.78
N SER A 339 -4.40 -16.95 -15.56
CA SER A 339 -3.22 -17.30 -16.34
C SER A 339 -3.32 -16.69 -17.73
N VAL A 340 -2.33 -15.87 -18.09
CA VAL A 340 -2.25 -15.22 -19.40
C VAL A 340 -1.22 -15.94 -20.26
N ARG A 341 -1.64 -16.50 -21.40
CA ARG A 341 -0.74 -17.06 -22.43
C ARG A 341 -0.56 -16.06 -23.55
N PHE A 342 0.68 -15.75 -23.93
CA PHE A 342 0.99 -14.72 -24.92
C PHE A 342 2.28 -15.01 -25.71
N GLY A 343 2.49 -14.25 -26.79
CA GLY A 343 3.73 -14.29 -27.57
C GLY A 343 3.92 -15.55 -28.40
N LYS A 344 5.05 -16.22 -28.25
CA LYS A 344 5.33 -17.52 -28.90
C LYS A 344 5.03 -18.67 -27.95
N ASN A 345 5.42 -18.55 -26.68
CA ASN A 345 5.25 -19.57 -25.62
C ASN A 345 5.32 -18.94 -24.21
N GLN A 346 5.05 -17.64 -24.07
CA GLN A 346 5.17 -16.93 -22.81
C GLN A 346 3.90 -17.08 -21.97
N SER A 347 4.09 -16.98 -20.66
CA SER A 347 3.01 -17.06 -19.67
C SER A 347 3.26 -16.14 -18.48
N ALA A 348 2.16 -15.65 -17.90
CA ALA A 348 2.13 -14.87 -16.68
C ALA A 348 0.88 -15.23 -15.84
N VAL A 349 0.91 -14.86 -14.56
CA VAL A 349 -0.17 -15.01 -13.59
C VAL A 349 -0.57 -13.65 -13.03
N LEU A 350 -1.85 -13.33 -13.10
CA LEU A 350 -2.44 -12.20 -12.37
C LEU A 350 -3.15 -12.75 -11.13
N GLU A 351 -2.78 -12.29 -9.94
CA GLU A 351 -3.33 -12.78 -8.68
C GLU A 351 -4.39 -11.83 -8.14
N PHE A 352 -5.57 -12.37 -7.83
CA PHE A 352 -6.71 -11.66 -7.23
C PHE A 352 -7.02 -12.22 -5.84
N PHE A 353 -7.60 -11.39 -4.98
CA PHE A 353 -8.21 -11.84 -3.73
C PHE A 353 -9.69 -11.50 -3.74
N VAL A 354 -10.53 -12.49 -3.48
CA VAL A 354 -11.99 -12.35 -3.51
C VAL A 354 -12.51 -12.36 -2.08
N THR A 355 -13.15 -11.26 -1.68
CA THR A 355 -13.67 -11.08 -0.33
C THR A 355 -15.17 -11.33 -0.26
N GLN A 356 -15.70 -11.41 0.97
CA GLN A 356 -17.13 -11.15 1.20
C GLN A 356 -17.46 -9.66 0.88
N PRO A 357 -18.73 -9.30 0.70
CA PRO A 357 -19.14 -7.90 0.52
C PRO A 357 -18.56 -6.98 1.59
N ILE A 358 -18.07 -5.79 1.21
CA ILE A 358 -17.35 -4.88 2.13
C ILE A 358 -18.16 -4.53 3.38
N GLY A 359 -19.46 -4.26 3.23
CA GLY A 359 -20.33 -4.00 4.37
C GLY A 359 -20.45 -5.17 5.36
N GLU A 360 -20.31 -6.42 4.88
CA GLU A 360 -20.24 -7.61 5.74
C GLU A 360 -18.92 -7.64 6.52
N LEU A 361 -17.79 -7.40 5.84
CA LEU A 361 -16.47 -7.37 6.47
C LEU A 361 -16.38 -6.31 7.58
N ILE A 362 -16.87 -5.09 7.33
CA ILE A 362 -16.89 -3.99 8.32
C ILE A 362 -17.61 -4.42 9.61
N ARG A 363 -18.83 -4.96 9.48
CA ARG A 363 -19.63 -5.41 10.64
C ARG A 363 -19.00 -6.62 11.33
N LYS A 364 -18.49 -7.57 10.54
CA LYS A 364 -17.87 -8.79 11.05
C LYS A 364 -16.62 -8.49 11.86
N ARG A 365 -15.76 -7.58 11.41
CA ARG A 365 -14.54 -7.19 12.14
C ARG A 365 -14.87 -6.58 13.49
N SER A 366 -15.80 -5.63 13.54
CA SER A 366 -16.18 -4.96 14.80
C SER A 366 -16.77 -5.94 15.81
N ARG A 367 -17.67 -6.83 15.37
CA ARG A 367 -18.22 -7.91 16.20
C ARG A 367 -17.13 -8.84 16.73
N PHE A 368 -16.16 -9.20 15.88
CA PHE A 368 -15.04 -10.03 16.27
C PHE A 368 -14.20 -9.39 17.38
N LEU A 369 -13.86 -8.11 17.23
CA LEU A 369 -13.12 -7.36 18.26
C LEU A 369 -13.88 -7.32 19.59
N ALA A 370 -15.16 -6.95 19.57
CA ALA A 370 -16.00 -6.88 20.77
C ALA A 370 -16.13 -8.24 21.48
N ALA A 371 -16.21 -9.34 20.72
CA ALA A 371 -16.44 -10.68 21.26
C ALA A 371 -15.16 -11.44 21.63
N ARG A 372 -14.03 -11.19 20.94
CA ARG A 372 -12.82 -12.04 21.04
C ARG A 372 -11.57 -11.32 21.50
N HIS A 373 -11.53 -10.00 21.44
CA HIS A 373 -10.34 -9.24 21.79
C HIS A 373 -10.38 -8.63 23.20
N GLN A 374 -11.51 -8.66 23.92
CA GLN A 374 -11.64 -7.92 25.18
C GLN A 374 -11.45 -8.78 26.43
N HIS A 375 -10.55 -8.35 27.32
CA HIS A 375 -10.42 -8.88 28.68
C HIS A 375 -11.45 -8.26 29.61
N ARG A 376 -12.11 -9.06 30.46
CA ARG A 376 -13.18 -8.60 31.37
C ARG A 376 -13.06 -9.10 32.82
N ASP A 377 -11.87 -9.55 33.22
CA ASP A 377 -11.61 -9.97 34.59
C ASP A 377 -11.32 -8.75 35.49
N PRO A 378 -12.21 -8.40 36.45
CA PRO A 378 -12.01 -7.24 37.32
C PRO A 378 -10.85 -7.40 38.31
N ALA A 379 -10.32 -8.60 38.53
CA ALA A 379 -9.14 -8.82 39.36
C ALA A 379 -7.83 -8.46 38.63
N LYS A 380 -7.87 -8.33 37.30
CA LYS A 380 -6.70 -7.98 36.49
C LYS A 380 -6.61 -6.48 36.31
N TRP A 381 -5.38 -5.96 36.33
CA TRP A 381 -5.12 -4.55 36.04
C TRP A 381 -5.55 -4.18 34.62
N TYR A 382 -5.46 -5.14 33.69
CA TYR A 382 -5.88 -4.98 32.30
C TYR A 382 -7.38 -5.26 32.07
N ASN A 383 -8.22 -5.12 33.09
CA ASN A 383 -9.66 -5.22 32.93
C ASN A 383 -10.18 -4.21 31.89
N GLY A 384 -10.91 -4.69 30.89
CA GLY A 384 -11.46 -3.91 29.80
C GLY A 384 -10.58 -3.82 28.56
N LEU A 385 -9.29 -4.18 28.63
CA LEU A 385 -8.32 -4.10 27.53
C LEU A 385 -8.80 -4.85 26.29
N TYR A 386 -8.72 -4.21 25.13
CA TYR A 386 -8.69 -4.90 23.84
C TYR A 386 -7.26 -5.32 23.51
N SER A 387 -7.02 -6.63 23.34
CA SER A 387 -5.69 -7.22 23.15
C SER A 387 -5.62 -8.04 21.84
N GLU A 388 -4.58 -8.85 21.66
CA GLU A 388 -4.32 -9.60 20.43
C GLU A 388 -4.90 -11.02 20.46
N TRP A 389 -5.59 -11.39 19.38
CA TRP A 389 -6.04 -12.75 19.16
C TRP A 389 -5.02 -13.50 18.30
N ASP A 390 -4.43 -14.59 18.82
CA ASP A 390 -3.58 -15.48 18.03
C ASP A 390 -4.45 -16.40 17.17
N MET A 391 -4.58 -16.10 15.88
CA MET A 391 -5.40 -16.92 14.98
C MET A 391 -4.89 -18.36 14.81
N ARG A 392 -3.62 -18.65 15.15
CA ARG A 392 -3.05 -20.01 15.04
C ARG A 392 -3.50 -20.89 16.20
N THR A 393 -3.46 -20.36 17.42
CA THR A 393 -3.80 -21.11 18.63
C THR A 393 -5.21 -20.84 19.13
N LYS A 394 -5.90 -19.86 18.55
CA LYS A 394 -7.26 -19.41 18.96
C LYS A 394 -7.30 -18.95 20.42
N VAL A 395 -6.29 -18.17 20.82
CA VAL A 395 -6.14 -17.65 22.19
C VAL A 395 -6.08 -16.14 22.16
N LEU A 396 -6.84 -15.50 23.06
CA LEU A 396 -6.68 -14.08 23.37
C LEU A 396 -5.45 -13.90 24.25
N ARG A 397 -4.40 -13.28 23.71
CA ARG A 397 -3.17 -12.95 24.45
C ARG A 397 -3.45 -11.87 25.48
N SER A 398 -2.63 -11.86 26.53
CA SER A 398 -2.75 -10.93 27.64
C SER A 398 -1.37 -10.49 28.13
N PRO A 399 -1.27 -9.44 28.95
CA PRO A 399 0.01 -9.09 29.58
C PRO A 399 0.61 -10.19 30.46
N ASP A 400 -0.17 -11.20 30.89
CA ASP A 400 0.33 -12.34 31.66
C ASP A 400 0.72 -13.53 30.74
N ASP A 401 0.21 -13.57 29.50
CA ASP A 401 0.56 -14.55 28.45
C ASP A 401 0.59 -13.85 27.09
N THR A 402 1.76 -13.30 26.74
CA THR A 402 1.93 -12.56 25.48
C THR A 402 2.07 -13.48 24.27
N GLY A 403 2.26 -14.79 24.46
CA GLY A 403 2.58 -15.71 23.37
C GLY A 403 3.88 -15.37 22.62
N GLY A 404 4.81 -14.69 23.29
CA GLY A 404 6.09 -14.24 22.71
C GLY A 404 6.02 -12.90 21.96
N LEU A 405 4.88 -12.22 21.99
CA LEU A 405 4.76 -10.83 21.54
C LEU A 405 5.41 -9.87 22.53
N LEU A 406 5.83 -8.71 22.03
CA LEU A 406 6.26 -7.60 22.86
C LEU A 406 5.05 -7.02 23.61
N ASP A 407 5.27 -6.58 24.86
CA ASP A 407 4.20 -6.10 25.75
C ASP A 407 3.35 -5.00 25.13
N TYR A 408 3.97 -4.06 24.39
CA TYR A 408 3.23 -2.98 23.75
C TYR A 408 2.26 -3.50 22.70
N ILE A 409 2.59 -4.55 21.95
CA ILE A 409 1.69 -5.13 20.93
C ILE A 409 0.40 -5.64 21.59
N VAL A 410 0.50 -6.09 22.84
CA VAL A 410 -0.61 -6.70 23.59
C VAL A 410 -1.47 -5.66 24.31
N ALA A 411 -0.90 -4.51 24.71
CA ALA A 411 -1.52 -3.63 25.70
C ALA A 411 -1.42 -2.11 25.45
N SER A 412 -0.61 -1.63 24.51
CA SER A 412 -0.45 -0.18 24.26
C SER A 412 -0.14 0.09 22.78
N ASP A 413 0.30 1.30 22.46
CA ASP A 413 0.80 1.65 21.12
C ASP A 413 -0.27 1.44 20.02
N ASP A 414 0.07 1.67 18.77
CA ASP A 414 -0.77 1.55 17.60
C ASP A 414 -1.46 0.17 17.50
N PRO A 415 -0.78 -0.96 17.85
CA PRO A 415 -1.44 -2.27 17.97
C PRO A 415 -2.58 -2.31 19.00
N GLY A 416 -2.37 -1.85 20.24
CA GLY A 416 -3.37 -1.91 21.30
C GLY A 416 -4.47 -0.85 21.17
N LEU A 417 -4.11 0.34 20.66
CA LEU A 417 -4.96 1.52 20.69
C LEU A 417 -5.87 1.68 19.47
N SER A 418 -5.63 0.96 18.37
CA SER A 418 -6.41 1.07 17.12
C SER A 418 -7.77 0.38 17.14
N LYS A 419 -7.97 -0.63 18.00
CA LYS A 419 -9.17 -1.50 18.03
C LYS A 419 -10.45 -0.75 18.45
N ALA A 420 -10.41 -0.11 19.61
CA ALA A 420 -11.58 0.61 20.14
C ALA A 420 -12.01 1.80 19.25
N PRO A 421 -11.10 2.64 18.72
CA PRO A 421 -11.44 3.66 17.73
C PRO A 421 -12.14 3.10 16.49
N PHE A 422 -11.69 1.95 15.97
CA PHE A 422 -12.36 1.31 14.83
C PHE A 422 -13.79 0.86 15.19
N ILE A 423 -14.00 0.21 16.34
CA ILE A 423 -15.34 -0.17 16.80
C ILE A 423 -16.23 1.07 16.91
N ALA A 424 -15.73 2.15 17.52
CA ALA A 424 -16.48 3.40 17.63
C ALA A 424 -16.79 4.01 16.26
N ALA A 425 -15.80 4.09 15.35
CA ALA A 425 -15.98 4.61 13.99
C ALA A 425 -17.03 3.81 13.21
N LYS A 426 -16.95 2.46 13.25
CA LYS A 426 -17.96 1.58 12.67
C LYS A 426 -19.34 1.86 13.26
N ASN A 427 -19.46 2.03 14.58
CA ASN A 427 -20.75 2.22 15.24
C ASN A 427 -21.40 3.59 14.99
N VAL A 428 -20.64 4.56 14.45
CA VAL A 428 -21.27 5.75 13.87
C VAL A 428 -22.08 5.39 12.62
N GLU A 429 -21.59 4.45 11.82
CA GLU A 429 -22.18 4.04 10.54
C GLU A 429 -23.24 2.93 10.71
N TYR A 430 -22.94 1.97 11.59
CA TYR A 430 -23.73 0.77 11.88
C TYR A 430 -23.85 0.58 13.40
N PRO A 431 -24.73 1.34 14.07
CA PRO A 431 -24.84 1.28 15.53
C PRO A 431 -25.28 -0.11 16.01
N ASP A 432 -24.56 -0.63 16.99
CA ASP A 432 -24.84 -1.87 17.71
C ASP A 432 -24.65 -1.63 19.21
N ALA A 433 -25.70 -1.90 20.00
CA ALA A 433 -25.71 -1.57 21.42
C ALA A 433 -24.68 -2.36 22.24
N GLU A 434 -24.38 -3.61 21.86
CA GLU A 434 -23.42 -4.46 22.60
C GLU A 434 -21.99 -4.02 22.33
N GLU A 435 -21.68 -3.67 21.08
CA GLU A 435 -20.37 -3.13 20.71
C GLU A 435 -20.12 -1.74 21.31
N ILE A 436 -21.13 -0.86 21.34
CA ILE A 436 -21.01 0.45 22.00
C ILE A 436 -20.75 0.25 23.51
N ALA A 437 -21.49 -0.66 24.15
CA ALA A 437 -21.29 -0.98 25.56
C ALA A 437 -19.89 -1.58 25.84
N SER A 438 -19.32 -2.37 24.91
CA SER A 438 -17.96 -2.90 25.07
C SER A 438 -16.90 -1.81 25.00
N VAL A 439 -17.09 -0.79 24.16
CA VAL A 439 -16.21 0.40 24.12
C VAL A 439 -16.35 1.24 25.39
N GLU A 440 -17.56 1.48 25.88
CA GLU A 440 -17.76 2.18 27.17
C GLU A 440 -17.12 1.43 28.34
N TYR A 441 -17.17 0.09 28.32
CA TYR A 441 -16.48 -0.74 29.29
C TYR A 441 -14.96 -0.54 29.25
N TYR A 442 -14.36 -0.49 28.06
CA TYR A 442 -12.93 -0.18 27.88
C TYR A 442 -12.58 1.21 28.40
N LEU A 443 -13.37 2.23 28.05
CA LEU A 443 -13.15 3.60 28.51
C LEU A 443 -13.18 3.73 30.04
N LYS A 444 -14.17 3.10 30.68
CA LYS A 444 -14.35 3.13 32.14
C LYS A 444 -13.31 2.31 32.87
N ASN A 445 -13.01 1.10 32.37
CA ASN A 445 -12.23 0.12 33.14
C ASN A 445 -10.75 0.06 32.76
N TYR A 446 -10.35 0.54 31.59
CA TYR A 446 -8.95 0.49 31.15
C TYR A 446 -8.35 1.86 30.80
N VAL A 447 -9.16 2.81 30.29
CA VAL A 447 -8.64 4.10 29.82
C VAL A 447 -8.61 5.17 30.91
N TRP A 448 -9.78 5.67 31.33
CA TRP A 448 -9.87 6.85 32.19
C TRP A 448 -9.37 6.57 33.61
N GLY A 449 -8.36 7.33 34.06
CA GLY A 449 -7.67 7.14 35.34
C GLY A 449 -6.67 5.99 35.37
N LYS A 450 -6.31 5.45 34.20
CA LYS A 450 -5.39 4.33 34.03
C LYS A 450 -4.44 4.63 32.87
N LEU A 451 -4.70 4.12 31.67
CA LEU A 451 -3.97 4.50 30.45
C LEU A 451 -3.96 6.01 30.22
N GLN A 452 -5.07 6.68 30.51
CA GLN A 452 -5.20 8.12 30.41
C GLN A 452 -5.34 8.76 31.80
N GLN A 453 -4.58 9.82 32.06
CA GLN A 453 -4.69 10.62 33.27
C GLN A 453 -6.02 11.39 33.34
N THR A 454 -6.60 11.47 34.54
CA THR A 454 -7.82 12.23 34.80
C THR A 454 -7.56 13.74 34.89
N THR A 455 -8.63 14.54 35.03
CA THR A 455 -8.52 15.99 35.24
C THR A 455 -7.87 16.39 36.56
N ASP A 456 -7.87 15.49 37.54
CA ASP A 456 -7.34 15.73 38.89
C ASP A 456 -5.86 15.28 39.02
N GLU A 457 -5.31 14.69 37.96
CA GLU A 457 -3.92 14.27 37.88
C GLU A 457 -3.03 15.36 37.25
N LYS A 458 -1.72 15.26 37.50
CA LYS A 458 -0.71 16.28 37.17
C LYS A 458 -0.73 16.74 35.71
N TYR A 459 -0.91 15.80 34.79
CA TYR A 459 -0.98 16.06 33.35
C TYR A 459 -2.34 15.63 32.82
N ALA A 460 -3.36 16.45 33.07
CA ALA A 460 -4.73 16.14 32.67
C ALA A 460 -4.83 15.67 31.21
N TYR A 461 -5.52 14.54 31.00
CA TYR A 461 -5.72 13.87 29.71
C TYR A 461 -4.48 13.22 29.07
N ALA A 462 -3.32 13.23 29.72
CA ALA A 462 -2.10 12.59 29.21
C ALA A 462 -2.26 11.08 29.08
N ILE A 463 -1.59 10.47 28.09
CA ILE A 463 -1.67 9.05 27.78
C ILE A 463 -0.32 8.40 28.02
N TYR A 464 -0.30 7.32 28.79
CA TYR A 464 0.91 6.53 29.01
C TYR A 464 1.25 5.73 27.77
N GLY A 465 2.50 5.81 27.31
CA GLY A 465 2.99 5.11 26.12
C GLY A 465 3.45 3.68 26.39
N ILE A 466 4.54 3.28 25.73
CA ILE A 466 5.12 1.94 25.84
C ILE A 466 5.88 1.72 27.16
N ASP A 467 5.90 0.51 27.74
CA ASP A 467 5.38 -0.75 27.17
C ASP A 467 3.92 -1.05 27.54
N ASN A 468 3.43 -0.49 28.66
CA ASN A 468 2.02 -0.46 29.03
C ASN A 468 1.80 0.53 30.18
N TRP A 469 0.55 0.95 30.39
CA TRP A 469 0.24 2.00 31.36
C TRP A 469 0.57 1.62 32.81
N LYS A 470 0.46 0.34 33.19
CA LYS A 470 0.70 -0.08 34.58
C LYS A 470 2.17 0.05 34.92
N VAL A 471 3.03 -0.54 34.09
CA VAL A 471 4.49 -0.42 34.22
C VAL A 471 4.89 1.06 34.25
N ASN A 472 4.31 1.86 33.37
CA ASN A 472 4.62 3.28 33.25
C ASN A 472 4.15 4.14 34.43
N ARG A 473 3.03 3.77 35.07
CA ARG A 473 2.55 4.43 36.30
C ARG A 473 3.34 4.03 37.54
N GLU A 474 3.77 2.78 37.60
CA GLU A 474 4.43 2.19 38.77
C GLU A 474 5.96 2.35 38.72
N SER A 475 6.53 2.74 37.58
CA SER A 475 7.96 2.94 37.38
C SER A 475 8.52 4.05 38.27
N LYS A 476 9.63 3.77 38.94
CA LYS A 476 10.42 4.73 39.70
C LYS A 476 11.54 5.30 38.81
N PRO A 477 12.09 6.48 39.14
CA PRO A 477 13.19 7.07 38.37
C PRO A 477 14.38 6.11 38.14
N LEU A 478 14.70 5.26 39.12
CA LEU A 478 15.80 4.31 39.02
C LEU A 478 15.53 3.16 38.05
N ASP A 479 14.27 2.85 37.75
CA ASP A 479 13.90 1.69 36.92
C ASP A 479 14.17 1.95 35.43
N ARG A 480 14.30 3.23 35.02
CA ARG A 480 14.40 3.64 33.61
C ARG A 480 15.35 4.82 33.39
N ASN A 481 16.58 4.74 33.90
CA ASN A 481 17.65 5.73 33.65
C ASN A 481 17.23 7.19 33.95
N GLY A 482 16.44 7.41 35.00
CA GLY A 482 15.98 8.73 35.43
C GLY A 482 14.73 9.25 34.68
N TRP A 483 14.21 8.52 33.70
CA TRP A 483 12.97 8.89 33.01
C TRP A 483 11.76 8.52 33.88
N THR A 484 10.90 9.51 34.16
CA THR A 484 9.63 9.32 34.85
C THR A 484 8.48 9.92 34.04
N GLU A 485 7.24 9.60 34.40
CA GLU A 485 5.97 10.02 33.77
C GLU A 485 5.54 9.24 32.52
N HIS A 486 6.43 8.84 31.60
CA HIS A 486 6.12 7.95 30.45
C HIS A 486 4.89 8.33 29.58
N ILE A 487 4.54 9.60 29.55
CA ILE A 487 3.44 10.20 28.76
C ILE A 487 3.98 11.01 27.57
N TRP A 488 5.10 10.53 27.01
CA TRP A 488 5.92 11.28 26.04
C TRP A 488 5.64 10.92 24.58
N ARG A 489 4.93 9.82 24.30
CA ARG A 489 4.75 9.30 22.93
C ARG A 489 3.58 10.01 22.26
N PRO A 490 3.81 10.92 21.30
CA PRO A 490 2.72 11.68 20.68
C PRO A 490 1.80 10.82 19.81
N PHE A 491 2.30 9.70 19.27
CA PHE A 491 1.58 8.77 18.39
C PHE A 491 0.35 8.11 19.05
N ASP A 492 0.36 7.92 20.37
CA ASP A 492 -0.76 7.27 21.08
C ASP A 492 -2.01 8.16 21.19
N TYR A 493 -1.81 9.48 21.20
CA TYR A 493 -2.89 10.41 21.54
C TYR A 493 -3.97 10.52 20.46
N PRO A 494 -3.64 10.67 19.17
CA PRO A 494 -4.65 10.77 18.12
C PRO A 494 -5.65 9.61 18.08
N HIS A 495 -5.23 8.38 18.41
CA HIS A 495 -6.14 7.23 18.48
C HIS A 495 -7.21 7.42 19.55
N VAL A 496 -6.83 7.94 20.73
CA VAL A 496 -7.78 8.23 21.81
C VAL A 496 -8.65 9.46 21.51
N VAL A 497 -8.12 10.45 20.79
CA VAL A 497 -8.94 11.56 20.24
C VAL A 497 -9.99 11.01 19.28
N HIS A 498 -9.59 10.13 18.36
CA HIS A 498 -10.47 9.48 17.39
C HIS A 498 -11.55 8.63 18.06
N LEU A 499 -11.20 7.92 19.14
CA LEU A 499 -12.15 7.18 19.96
C LEU A 499 -13.22 8.10 20.58
N TYR A 500 -12.82 9.14 21.31
CA TYR A 500 -13.77 10.05 21.95
C TYR A 500 -14.60 10.83 20.92
N TRP A 501 -14.00 11.22 19.80
CA TRP A 501 -14.70 11.87 18.69
C TRP A 501 -15.82 11.00 18.12
N ASN A 502 -15.56 9.71 17.89
CA ASN A 502 -16.61 8.81 17.39
C ASN A 502 -17.66 8.48 18.46
N MET A 503 -17.27 8.35 19.73
CA MET A 503 -18.26 8.20 20.82
C MET A 503 -19.15 9.43 20.95
N TYR A 504 -18.61 10.64 20.73
CA TYR A 504 -19.41 11.86 20.61
C TYR A 504 -20.41 11.76 19.45
N ARG A 505 -19.96 11.36 18.26
CA ARG A 505 -20.82 11.20 17.08
C ARG A 505 -21.95 10.19 17.34
N ILE A 506 -21.65 9.05 17.98
CA ILE A 506 -22.65 8.05 18.37
C ILE A 506 -23.68 8.67 19.32
N ALA A 507 -23.23 9.35 20.39
CA ALA A 507 -24.13 9.98 21.35
C ALA A 507 -25.00 11.08 20.74
N LYS A 508 -24.47 11.82 19.75
CA LYS A 508 -25.18 12.86 18.98
C LYS A 508 -26.22 12.26 18.06
N PHE A 509 -25.85 11.26 17.26
CA PHE A 509 -26.72 10.71 16.22
C PHE A 509 -27.75 9.70 16.76
N TYR A 510 -27.41 8.98 17.82
CA TYR A 510 -28.22 7.92 18.41
C TYR A 510 -28.39 8.11 19.93
N PRO A 511 -29.14 9.14 20.36
CA PRO A 511 -29.40 9.39 21.78
C PRO A 511 -29.96 8.15 22.49
N GLY A 512 -29.35 7.79 23.64
CA GLY A 512 -29.75 6.63 24.44
C GLY A 512 -28.96 5.35 24.19
N LEU A 513 -28.11 5.29 23.15
CA LEU A 513 -27.20 4.15 22.96
C LEU A 513 -25.94 4.23 23.81
N THR A 514 -25.50 5.44 24.20
CA THR A 514 -24.40 5.64 25.16
C THR A 514 -24.93 5.83 26.57
N ARG A 515 -24.24 5.27 27.56
CA ARG A 515 -24.62 5.29 28.98
C ARG A 515 -23.52 5.77 29.92
N TYR A 516 -22.27 5.84 29.45
CA TYR A 516 -21.13 6.23 30.28
C TYR A 516 -20.94 7.74 30.36
N LEU A 517 -20.93 8.43 29.22
CA LEU A 517 -20.88 9.89 29.15
C LEU A 517 -21.98 10.42 28.21
N SER A 518 -22.37 11.68 28.43
CA SER A 518 -23.19 12.41 27.46
C SER A 518 -22.37 12.76 26.22
N ALA A 519 -23.04 13.21 25.14
CA ALA A 519 -22.35 13.77 23.98
C ALA A 519 -21.35 14.86 24.41
N ASP A 520 -21.77 15.82 25.23
CA ASP A 520 -20.89 16.91 25.71
C ASP A 520 -19.72 16.38 26.53
N GLY A 521 -19.92 15.32 27.32
CA GLY A 521 -18.83 14.66 28.04
C GLY A 521 -17.80 14.00 27.13
N TYR A 522 -18.24 13.35 26.05
CA TYR A 522 -17.32 12.80 25.04
C TYR A 522 -16.60 13.89 24.25
N LEU A 523 -17.30 14.98 23.89
CA LEU A 523 -16.70 16.12 23.20
C LEU A 523 -15.63 16.79 24.07
N GLU A 524 -15.89 16.92 25.38
CA GLU A 524 -14.92 17.43 26.33
C GLU A 524 -13.67 16.55 26.41
N ARG A 525 -13.85 15.23 26.45
CA ARG A 525 -12.75 14.26 26.46
C ARG A 525 -11.93 14.30 25.16
N ALA A 526 -12.58 14.43 24.01
CA ALA A 526 -11.91 14.58 22.72
C ALA A 526 -11.04 15.85 22.69
N TYR A 527 -11.60 16.99 23.09
CA TYR A 527 -10.88 18.27 23.19
C TYR A 527 -9.71 18.20 24.17
N GLY A 528 -9.94 17.72 25.40
CA GLY A 528 -8.91 17.65 26.43
C GLY A 528 -7.73 16.78 26.01
N THR A 529 -8.03 15.65 25.36
CA THR A 529 -7.00 14.74 24.80
C THR A 529 -6.24 15.39 23.64
N ALA A 530 -6.93 16.08 22.73
CA ALA A 530 -6.29 16.78 21.62
C ALA A 530 -5.39 17.94 22.10
N ARG A 531 -5.78 18.65 23.17
CA ARG A 531 -4.92 19.66 23.80
C ARG A 531 -3.69 19.01 24.44
N ALA A 532 -3.88 17.90 25.14
CA ALA A 532 -2.78 17.16 25.78
C ALA A 532 -1.79 16.60 24.74
N TYR A 533 -2.27 16.15 23.58
CA TYR A 533 -1.44 15.76 22.44
C TYR A 533 -0.42 16.84 22.07
N TYR A 534 -0.88 18.08 21.86
CA TYR A 534 0.01 19.17 21.47
C TYR A 534 0.92 19.69 22.60
N THR A 535 0.57 19.46 23.86
CA THR A 535 1.22 20.13 24.99
C THR A 535 2.08 19.22 25.87
N VAL A 536 1.61 18.01 26.15
CA VAL A 536 2.22 17.13 27.17
C VAL A 536 3.50 16.46 26.67
N PRO A 537 3.56 15.78 25.51
CA PRO A 537 4.81 15.20 24.99
C PRO A 537 5.96 16.20 24.94
N TRP A 538 5.67 17.43 24.49
CA TRP A 538 6.63 18.52 24.46
C TRP A 538 7.08 18.93 25.87
N LEU A 539 6.14 19.05 26.82
CA LEU A 539 6.43 19.45 28.19
C LEU A 539 7.34 18.45 28.91
N VAL A 540 7.13 17.14 28.70
CA VAL A 540 7.84 16.09 29.47
C VAL A 540 9.10 15.58 28.78
N ALA A 541 9.15 15.56 27.45
CA ALA A 541 10.24 14.92 26.70
C ALA A 541 10.74 15.74 25.51
N ARG A 542 10.18 16.92 25.25
CA ARG A 542 10.50 17.75 24.07
C ARG A 542 10.28 17.03 22.74
N TRP A 543 9.41 16.03 22.71
CA TRP A 543 9.00 15.40 21.45
C TRP A 543 7.94 16.28 20.79
N SER A 544 8.32 16.92 19.67
CA SER A 544 7.43 17.79 18.92
C SER A 544 6.31 17.00 18.23
N THR A 545 5.09 17.50 18.33
CA THR A 545 3.96 17.04 17.50
C THR A 545 3.89 17.76 16.17
N GLU A 546 4.65 18.85 15.97
CA GLU A 546 4.60 19.66 14.76
C GLU A 546 5.45 19.08 13.62
N GLU A 547 6.48 18.30 13.93
CA GLU A 547 7.52 17.87 12.97
C GLU A 547 7.15 16.64 12.13
N VAL A 548 6.17 15.83 12.56
CA VAL A 548 5.77 14.59 11.89
C VAL A 548 4.25 14.43 11.82
N GLY A 549 3.76 13.81 10.75
CA GLY A 549 2.37 13.36 10.64
C GLY A 549 2.11 12.14 11.52
N HIS A 550 0.97 12.11 12.20
CA HIS A 550 0.51 11.01 13.05
C HIS A 550 -0.84 10.48 12.56
N TYR A 551 -1.04 9.17 12.67
CA TYR A 551 -2.31 8.51 12.35
C TYR A 551 -3.49 9.14 13.07
N ASP A 552 -4.68 9.08 12.46
CA ASP A 552 -5.95 9.55 13.04
C ASP A 552 -6.01 11.06 13.39
N GLU A 553 -4.91 11.81 13.39
CA GLU A 553 -4.90 13.22 13.83
C GLU A 553 -5.79 14.11 12.96
N LEU A 554 -6.05 13.71 11.71
CA LEU A 554 -6.95 14.42 10.79
C LEU A 554 -8.35 14.65 11.38
N VAL A 555 -8.80 13.82 12.34
CA VAL A 555 -10.10 14.00 13.00
C VAL A 555 -10.13 15.25 13.90
N ILE A 556 -8.96 15.81 14.26
CA ILE A 556 -8.88 17.06 15.02
C ILE A 556 -9.48 18.22 14.21
N LEU A 557 -9.41 18.20 12.87
CA LEU A 557 -10.10 19.18 12.03
C LEU A 557 -11.62 19.11 12.17
N ASP A 558 -12.17 17.89 12.24
CA ASP A 558 -13.61 17.69 12.44
C ASP A 558 -14.02 18.15 13.84
N LEU A 559 -13.20 17.84 14.84
CA LEU A 559 -13.39 18.28 16.22
C LEU A 559 -13.39 19.81 16.33
N ILE A 560 -12.44 20.52 15.70
CA ILE A 560 -12.39 21.99 15.69
C ILE A 560 -13.70 22.56 15.12
N ARG A 561 -14.19 22.00 14.00
CA ARG A 561 -15.44 22.45 13.36
C ARG A 561 -16.64 22.23 14.27
N GLU A 562 -16.74 21.07 14.91
CA GLU A 562 -17.85 20.78 15.83
C GLU A 562 -17.81 21.65 17.09
N LEU A 563 -16.63 21.85 17.69
CA LEU A 563 -16.46 22.75 18.84
C LEU A 563 -16.97 24.15 18.51
N ARG A 564 -16.62 24.67 17.31
CA ARG A 564 -17.10 25.97 16.84
C ARG A 564 -18.61 25.96 16.58
N GLY A 565 -19.13 24.91 15.94
CA GLY A 565 -20.58 24.75 15.67
C GLY A 565 -21.43 24.69 16.94
N LYS A 566 -20.89 24.14 18.03
CA LYS A 566 -21.52 24.11 19.36
C LYS A 566 -21.37 25.42 20.15
N GLY A 567 -20.56 26.36 19.67
CA GLY A 567 -20.26 27.62 20.37
C GLY A 567 -19.14 27.52 21.42
N TRP A 568 -18.38 26.41 21.46
CA TRP A 568 -17.18 26.26 22.29
C TRP A 568 -15.96 26.92 21.61
N THR A 569 -16.12 28.18 21.20
CA THR A 569 -15.21 28.90 20.30
C THR A 569 -13.79 29.01 20.85
N ALA A 570 -13.60 29.30 22.14
CA ALA A 570 -12.26 29.38 22.74
C ALA A 570 -11.47 28.06 22.64
N LYS A 571 -12.15 26.93 22.78
CA LYS A 571 -11.56 25.58 22.66
C LYS A 571 -11.20 25.28 21.20
N ALA A 572 -12.09 25.64 20.27
CA ALA A 572 -11.86 25.50 18.84
C ALA A 572 -10.64 26.32 18.39
N ASP A 573 -10.57 27.59 18.82
CA ASP A 573 -9.49 28.51 18.44
C ASP A 573 -8.14 28.10 19.05
N GLU A 574 -8.13 27.48 20.23
CA GLU A 574 -6.91 26.89 20.78
C GLU A 574 -6.37 25.76 19.89
N LEU A 575 -7.19 24.76 19.58
CA LEU A 575 -6.77 23.65 18.72
C LEU A 575 -6.42 24.11 17.30
N ALA A 576 -7.16 25.08 16.76
CA ALA A 576 -6.88 25.66 15.45
C ALA A 576 -5.48 26.29 15.39
N ARG A 577 -5.02 26.98 16.45
CA ARG A 577 -3.66 27.54 16.48
C ARG A 577 -2.58 26.47 16.37
N TYR A 578 -2.75 25.33 17.06
CA TYR A 578 -1.81 24.21 16.94
C TYR A 578 -1.83 23.60 15.54
N TRP A 579 -3.03 23.37 15.00
CA TRP A 579 -3.19 22.85 13.64
C TRP A 579 -2.56 23.77 12.59
N ASP A 580 -2.84 25.08 12.65
CA ASP A 580 -2.26 26.09 11.76
C ASP A 580 -0.74 26.16 11.90
N SER A 581 -0.21 25.97 13.12
CA SER A 581 1.23 25.92 13.36
C SER A 581 1.89 24.75 12.64
N LYS A 582 1.30 23.57 12.79
CA LYS A 582 1.75 22.36 12.11
C LYS A 582 1.66 22.48 10.59
N VAL A 583 0.54 22.96 10.05
CA VAL A 583 0.38 23.21 8.60
C VAL A 583 1.45 24.17 8.07
N ARG A 584 1.80 25.21 8.83
CA ARG A 584 2.88 26.14 8.48
C ARG A 584 4.22 25.44 8.40
N HIS A 585 4.57 24.59 9.36
CA HIS A 585 5.83 23.84 9.37
C HIS A 585 5.97 23.02 8.08
N PHE A 586 4.96 22.23 7.72
CA PHE A 586 5.01 21.40 6.51
C PHE A 586 5.12 22.19 5.20
N ILE A 587 4.48 23.36 5.11
CA ILE A 587 4.51 24.20 3.90
C ILE A 587 5.79 25.04 3.80
N LYS A 588 6.25 25.63 4.92
CA LYS A 588 7.38 26.58 4.94
C LYS A 588 8.72 25.90 5.15
N ASP A 589 8.80 25.00 6.11
CA ASP A 589 10.08 24.38 6.50
C ASP A 589 10.37 23.16 5.62
N ARG A 590 9.34 22.62 4.93
CA ARG A 590 9.42 21.52 3.97
C ARG A 590 10.22 20.33 4.52
N PRO A 591 9.79 19.72 5.63
CA PRO A 591 10.50 18.59 6.25
C PRO A 591 10.51 17.35 5.35
N ASN A 592 11.26 16.33 5.74
CA ASN A 592 11.23 15.02 5.12
C ASN A 592 9.86 14.36 5.42
N LEU A 593 9.01 14.17 4.42
CA LEU A 593 7.66 13.59 4.61
C LEU A 593 7.65 12.09 4.90
N PHE A 594 8.80 11.40 4.82
CA PHE A 594 8.93 10.01 5.26
C PHE A 594 9.43 9.90 6.71
N LEU A 595 9.69 11.03 7.36
CA LEU A 595 10.11 11.04 8.76
C LEU A 595 8.93 10.71 9.67
N SER A 596 9.14 9.70 10.51
CA SER A 596 8.27 9.30 11.62
C SER A 596 9.17 8.92 12.80
N GLU A 597 8.90 7.82 13.50
CA GLU A 597 9.88 7.17 14.40
C GLU A 597 11.15 6.75 13.62
N TYR A 598 10.99 6.47 12.33
CA TYR A 598 12.04 6.09 11.39
C TYR A 598 12.10 7.04 10.19
N PRO A 599 13.24 7.12 9.46
CA PRO A 599 13.42 8.10 8.37
C PRO A 599 12.78 7.71 7.02
N PHE A 600 11.95 6.68 6.98
CA PHE A 600 11.50 6.05 5.73
C PHE A 600 10.05 5.55 5.79
N ASP A 601 9.28 5.99 6.79
CA ASP A 601 7.99 5.40 7.10
C ASP A 601 6.85 6.19 6.43
N PRO A 602 5.93 5.54 5.69
CA PRO A 602 4.80 6.23 5.07
C PRO A 602 3.66 6.61 6.04
N THR A 603 3.88 6.52 7.35
CA THR A 603 2.86 6.71 8.40
C THR A 603 2.08 8.03 8.26
N GLY A 604 2.78 9.12 7.93
CA GLY A 604 2.22 10.47 7.95
C GLY A 604 1.39 10.85 6.72
N PHE A 605 1.36 10.06 5.65
CA PHE A 605 0.78 10.53 4.37
C PHE A 605 -0.73 10.80 4.40
N GLU A 606 -1.51 10.15 5.27
CA GLU A 606 -2.92 10.53 5.50
C GLU A 606 -2.99 11.95 6.07
N SER A 607 -2.17 12.25 7.07
CA SER A 607 -2.15 13.56 7.74
C SER A 607 -1.55 14.67 6.87
N HIS A 608 -0.48 14.38 6.12
CA HIS A 608 0.10 15.32 5.16
C HIS A 608 -0.93 15.78 4.13
N HIS A 609 -1.74 14.84 3.61
CA HIS A 609 -2.83 15.18 2.69
C HIS A 609 -3.92 16.01 3.37
N ALA A 610 -4.27 15.71 4.63
CA ALA A 610 -5.21 16.52 5.40
C ALA A 610 -4.71 17.96 5.61
N PHE A 611 -3.43 18.16 5.89
CA PHE A 611 -2.79 19.49 5.98
C PHE A 611 -2.87 20.24 4.65
N ALA A 612 -2.50 19.58 3.55
CA ALA A 612 -2.51 20.17 2.21
C ALA A 612 -3.94 20.57 1.78
N ARG A 613 -4.91 19.67 1.98
CA ARG A 613 -6.33 19.92 1.73
C ARG A 613 -6.85 21.10 2.56
N TYR A 614 -6.53 21.15 3.85
CA TYR A 614 -6.91 22.25 4.72
C TYR A 614 -6.37 23.58 4.20
N ALA A 615 -5.07 23.65 3.89
CA ALA A 615 -4.43 24.86 3.39
C ALA A 615 -5.04 25.32 2.05
N LEU A 616 -5.33 24.40 1.13
CA LEU A 616 -5.92 24.72 -0.18
C LEU A 616 -7.38 25.23 -0.07
N ARG A 617 -8.13 24.76 0.92
CA ARG A 617 -9.53 25.15 1.13
C ARG A 617 -9.69 26.41 2.00
N GLN A 618 -8.62 26.90 2.62
CA GLN A 618 -8.64 28.12 3.41
C GLN A 618 -8.77 29.36 2.50
N LYS A 619 -9.83 30.17 2.72
CA LYS A 619 -10.08 31.41 1.96
C LYS A 619 -8.99 32.45 2.21
N ASP A 620 -8.69 32.73 3.48
CA ASP A 620 -7.69 33.72 3.90
C ASP A 620 -6.38 33.04 4.29
N SER A 621 -5.81 32.27 3.37
CA SER A 621 -4.56 31.54 3.65
C SER A 621 -3.35 32.47 3.66
N PRO A 622 -2.43 32.35 4.63
CA PRO A 622 -1.17 33.11 4.63
C PRO A 622 -0.15 32.58 3.60
N PHE A 623 -0.49 31.51 2.86
CA PHE A 623 0.36 30.88 1.86
C PHE A 623 -0.15 31.17 0.44
N THR A 624 0.78 31.32 -0.49
CA THR A 624 0.42 31.43 -1.91
C THR A 624 -0.26 30.14 -2.40
N LEU A 625 -1.04 30.22 -3.47
CA LEU A 625 -1.61 29.01 -4.08
C LEU A 625 -0.53 28.04 -4.56
N GLN A 626 0.59 28.58 -5.06
CA GLN A 626 1.75 27.80 -5.50
C GLN A 626 2.36 26.98 -4.36
N GLU A 627 2.69 27.61 -3.22
CA GLU A 627 3.28 26.89 -2.08
C GLU A 627 2.37 25.76 -1.57
N ARG A 628 1.05 26.01 -1.52
CA ARG A 628 0.07 25.00 -1.11
C ARG A 628 -0.03 23.86 -2.11
N ARG A 629 0.05 24.16 -3.41
CA ARG A 629 0.02 23.16 -4.47
C ARG A 629 1.29 22.32 -4.48
N GLU A 630 2.45 22.93 -4.34
CA GLU A 630 3.74 22.22 -4.25
C GLU A 630 3.77 21.24 -3.08
N PHE A 631 3.26 21.62 -1.91
CA PHE A 631 3.16 20.70 -0.78
C PHE A 631 2.19 19.53 -1.04
N LEU A 632 1.02 19.80 -1.64
CA LEU A 632 0.09 18.73 -2.03
C LEU A 632 0.74 17.76 -3.01
N ASP A 633 1.40 18.28 -4.04
CA ASP A 633 2.00 17.47 -5.10
C ASP A 633 3.17 16.63 -4.55
N GLU A 634 3.98 17.19 -3.66
CA GLU A 634 5.05 16.46 -2.96
C GLU A 634 4.49 15.34 -2.06
N ALA A 635 3.47 15.64 -1.25
CA ALA A 635 2.85 14.67 -0.37
C ALA A 635 2.22 13.50 -1.16
N ILE A 636 1.54 13.80 -2.27
CA ILE A 636 0.94 12.77 -3.12
C ILE A 636 1.99 11.96 -3.87
N ALA A 637 3.04 12.59 -4.41
CA ALA A 637 4.14 11.89 -5.06
C ALA A 637 4.85 10.92 -4.11
N GLY A 638 5.17 11.35 -2.90
CA GLY A 638 5.78 10.50 -1.87
C GLY A 638 4.87 9.35 -1.45
N ASN A 639 3.58 9.62 -1.26
CA ASN A 639 2.58 8.60 -0.93
C ASN A 639 2.41 7.54 -2.03
N ILE A 640 2.55 7.95 -3.29
CA ILE A 640 2.48 7.07 -4.46
C ILE A 640 3.77 6.24 -4.60
N ALA A 641 4.93 6.80 -4.29
CA ALA A 641 6.21 6.10 -4.41
C ALA A 641 6.33 4.87 -3.48
N THR A 642 5.51 4.76 -2.43
CA THR A 642 5.55 3.61 -1.49
C THR A 642 4.58 2.48 -1.86
N ARG A 643 3.75 2.65 -2.89
CA ARG A 643 2.69 1.71 -3.24
C ARG A 643 2.83 1.14 -4.63
N GLY A 644 2.35 -0.08 -4.84
CA GLY A 644 2.32 -0.66 -6.18
C GLY A 644 1.37 0.12 -7.10
N TRP A 645 1.89 0.58 -8.23
CA TRP A 645 1.14 1.35 -9.24
C TRP A 645 0.97 0.55 -10.54
N VAL A 646 1.99 -0.23 -10.91
CA VAL A 646 2.03 -1.00 -12.16
C VAL A 646 1.93 -2.51 -11.89
N GLU A 647 2.28 -2.93 -10.67
CA GLU A 647 2.38 -4.33 -10.25
C GLU A 647 1.01 -4.98 -10.11
N ALA A 648 0.67 -5.87 -11.05
CA ALA A 648 -0.65 -6.46 -11.19
C ALA A 648 -0.85 -7.72 -10.32
N SER A 649 -0.80 -7.55 -8.99
CA SER A 649 -1.21 -8.56 -8.01
C SER A 649 -1.99 -7.92 -6.85
N TYR A 650 -2.90 -8.66 -6.22
CA TYR A 650 -3.73 -8.15 -5.11
C TYR A 650 -2.93 -7.65 -3.90
N TRP A 651 -1.72 -8.19 -3.70
CA TRP A 651 -0.85 -7.83 -2.58
C TRP A 651 0.17 -6.72 -2.93
N GLN A 652 0.07 -6.14 -4.13
CA GLN A 652 0.93 -5.04 -4.59
C GLN A 652 0.14 -3.86 -5.15
N LEU A 653 -0.83 -4.09 -6.04
CA LEU A 653 -1.60 -3.00 -6.65
C LEU A 653 -2.35 -2.19 -5.59
N GLY A 654 -2.05 -0.90 -5.50
CA GLY A 654 -2.58 0.00 -4.49
C GLY A 654 -2.10 -0.30 -3.06
N SER A 655 -1.23 -1.29 -2.86
CA SER A 655 -0.73 -1.70 -1.55
C SER A 655 0.55 -0.96 -1.21
N GLU A 656 0.67 -0.46 0.02
CA GLU A 656 1.96 0.02 0.54
C GLU A 656 2.90 -1.18 0.72
N GLY A 657 4.10 -1.09 0.13
CA GLY A 657 5.11 -2.14 0.13
C GLY A 657 4.61 -3.49 -0.42
N SER A 658 4.17 -4.38 0.48
CA SER A 658 3.62 -5.70 0.15
C SER A 658 2.39 -6.00 0.99
N LEU A 659 1.39 -5.13 0.92
CA LEU A 659 0.08 -5.20 1.58
C LEU A 659 0.12 -5.12 3.11
N ARG A 660 -0.24 -3.95 3.64
CA ARG A 660 -0.24 -3.61 5.08
C ARG A 660 -1.37 -2.65 5.45
N TYR A 661 -1.60 -2.45 6.74
CA TYR A 661 -2.62 -1.53 7.28
C TYR A 661 -2.58 -0.12 6.68
N MET A 662 -1.38 0.42 6.41
CA MET A 662 -1.19 1.76 5.83
C MET A 662 -1.76 1.93 4.41
N SER A 663 -1.98 0.83 3.68
CA SER A 663 -2.45 0.87 2.28
C SER A 663 -3.76 1.65 2.15
N GLN A 664 -4.70 1.41 3.07
CA GLN A 664 -6.02 2.05 3.06
C GLN A 664 -5.98 3.50 3.57
N MET A 665 -5.13 3.79 4.56
CA MET A 665 -4.95 5.15 5.10
C MET A 665 -4.35 6.08 4.04
N GLY A 666 -3.22 5.70 3.43
CA GLY A 666 -2.67 6.48 2.32
C GLY A 666 -3.54 6.39 1.05
N GLY A 667 -4.35 5.34 0.91
CA GLY A 667 -5.34 5.18 -0.15
C GLY A 667 -6.45 6.22 -0.13
N TRP A 668 -6.90 6.63 1.07
CA TRP A 668 -7.80 7.76 1.26
C TRP A 668 -7.27 9.02 0.57
N ALA A 669 -6.01 9.38 0.84
CA ALA A 669 -5.37 10.58 0.30
C ALA A 669 -5.31 10.55 -1.24
N VAL A 670 -4.97 9.40 -1.82
CA VAL A 670 -4.94 9.22 -3.29
C VAL A 670 -6.35 9.39 -3.90
N LEU A 671 -7.37 8.76 -3.30
CA LEU A 671 -8.73 8.84 -3.81
C LEU A 671 -9.29 10.28 -3.69
N ASP A 672 -9.09 10.94 -2.55
CA ASP A 672 -9.50 12.32 -2.30
C ASP A 672 -8.76 13.29 -3.25
N PHE A 673 -7.46 13.08 -3.50
CA PHE A 673 -6.70 13.81 -4.52
C PHE A 673 -7.32 13.65 -5.91
N GLY A 674 -7.58 12.42 -6.35
CA GLY A 674 -8.23 12.14 -7.62
C GLY A 674 -9.59 12.83 -7.76
N LEU A 675 -10.40 12.80 -6.71
CA LEU A 675 -11.74 13.37 -6.69
C LEU A 675 -11.75 14.90 -6.71
N HIS A 676 -10.85 15.56 -5.97
CA HIS A 676 -10.96 16.99 -5.69
C HIS A 676 -9.85 17.88 -6.26
N PHE A 677 -8.69 17.32 -6.59
CA PHE A 677 -7.49 18.13 -6.84
C PHE A 677 -6.73 17.80 -8.12
N ALA A 678 -6.79 16.56 -8.60
CA ALA A 678 -6.10 16.11 -9.80
C ALA A 678 -6.68 16.77 -11.06
N ALA A 679 -5.82 17.20 -11.99
CA ALA A 679 -6.25 17.68 -13.29
C ALA A 679 -6.83 16.53 -14.15
N ASP A 680 -6.10 15.40 -14.23
CA ASP A 680 -6.61 14.13 -14.73
C ASP A 680 -6.93 13.20 -13.54
N PRO A 681 -8.21 12.96 -13.23
CA PRO A 681 -8.60 12.19 -12.05
C PRO A 681 -8.41 10.68 -12.22
N PHE A 682 -8.52 10.17 -13.45
CA PHE A 682 -8.81 8.74 -13.67
C PHE A 682 -7.72 7.79 -13.17
N PRO A 683 -6.40 8.03 -13.40
CA PRO A 683 -5.36 7.16 -12.84
C PRO A 683 -5.40 7.09 -11.31
N TYR A 684 -5.69 8.21 -10.64
CA TYR A 684 -5.76 8.28 -9.19
C TYR A 684 -7.04 7.64 -8.64
N LEU A 685 -8.16 7.69 -9.38
CA LEU A 685 -9.37 6.94 -9.01
C LEU A 685 -9.09 5.43 -9.06
N ARG A 686 -8.44 4.93 -10.11
CA ARG A 686 -8.08 3.50 -10.22
C ARG A 686 -7.20 3.07 -9.05
N LEU A 687 -6.13 3.81 -8.78
CA LEU A 687 -5.19 3.47 -7.70
C LEU A 687 -5.80 3.63 -6.32
N GLY A 688 -6.40 4.79 -6.03
CA GLY A 688 -6.97 5.10 -4.72
C GLY A 688 -8.05 4.11 -4.32
N TYR A 689 -8.87 3.67 -5.29
CA TYR A 689 -9.87 2.65 -5.03
C TYR A 689 -9.28 1.24 -4.89
N ALA A 690 -8.23 0.89 -5.65
CA ALA A 690 -7.50 -0.36 -5.43
C ALA A 690 -6.87 -0.39 -4.02
N SER A 691 -6.30 0.72 -3.57
CA SER A 691 -5.78 0.89 -2.20
C SER A 691 -6.86 0.76 -1.14
N LEU A 692 -8.04 1.32 -1.39
CA LEU A 692 -9.18 1.20 -0.48
C LEU A 692 -9.62 -0.26 -0.29
N LEU A 693 -9.54 -1.07 -1.35
CA LEU A 693 -9.95 -2.47 -1.30
C LEU A 693 -8.85 -3.42 -0.80
N SER A 694 -7.57 -3.08 -0.96
CA SER A 694 -6.45 -4.02 -0.85
C SER A 694 -6.40 -4.79 0.48
N SER A 695 -6.35 -4.08 1.62
CA SER A 695 -6.13 -4.68 2.95
C SER A 695 -7.30 -5.51 3.48
N TRP A 696 -8.47 -5.48 2.82
CA TRP A 696 -9.53 -6.46 3.12
C TRP A 696 -9.10 -7.90 2.84
N ALA A 697 -8.08 -8.11 1.99
CA ALA A 697 -7.46 -9.41 1.79
C ALA A 697 -6.72 -9.96 3.02
N LEU A 698 -6.43 -9.13 4.02
CA LEU A 698 -5.79 -9.55 5.27
C LEU A 698 -6.80 -10.08 6.30
N MET A 699 -8.10 -9.86 6.08
CA MET A 699 -9.15 -10.35 6.95
C MET A 699 -9.40 -11.84 6.70
N ASN A 700 -9.47 -12.61 7.79
CA ASN A 700 -9.80 -14.01 7.74
C ASN A 700 -11.32 -14.21 7.77
N THR A 701 -11.85 -14.72 6.67
CA THR A 701 -13.25 -15.19 6.54
C THR A 701 -13.32 -16.70 6.33
N GLY A 702 -12.34 -17.43 6.89
CA GLY A 702 -12.22 -18.88 6.79
C GLY A 702 -11.13 -19.37 5.83
N TYR A 703 -10.49 -18.49 5.06
CA TYR A 703 -9.45 -18.85 4.08
C TYR A 703 -8.05 -18.99 4.69
N TRP A 704 -7.58 -17.98 5.42
CA TRP A 704 -6.18 -17.92 5.90
C TRP A 704 -5.93 -18.77 7.15
N TYR A 705 -6.82 -18.64 8.14
CA TYR A 705 -6.76 -19.33 9.42
C TYR A 705 -8.12 -20.00 9.67
N PRO A 706 -8.30 -21.27 9.27
CA PRO A 706 -9.58 -21.96 9.33
C PRO A 706 -10.17 -22.03 10.75
N GLY A 707 -11.50 -22.10 10.83
CA GLY A 707 -12.27 -22.22 12.08
C GLY A 707 -13.20 -21.04 12.32
N ALA A 708 -14.39 -21.31 12.84
CA ALA A 708 -15.41 -20.29 13.11
C ALA A 708 -14.95 -19.27 14.18
N GLU A 709 -14.02 -19.66 15.05
CA GLU A 709 -13.44 -18.80 16.08
C GLU A 709 -12.49 -17.74 15.51
N ASN A 710 -12.07 -17.88 14.25
CA ASN A 710 -11.21 -16.93 13.55
C ASN A 710 -11.97 -16.11 12.50
N ASP A 711 -13.28 -16.34 12.31
CA ASP A 711 -14.08 -15.59 11.33
C ASP A 711 -14.25 -14.13 11.79
N GLY A 712 -13.52 -13.23 11.15
CA GLY A 712 -13.39 -11.83 11.56
C GLY A 712 -12.03 -11.44 12.16
N GLY A 713 -11.13 -12.41 12.35
CA GLY A 713 -9.72 -12.17 12.62
C GLY A 713 -9.04 -11.49 11.43
N ALA A 714 -7.90 -10.84 11.63
CA ALA A 714 -7.16 -10.15 10.57
C ALA A 714 -5.66 -10.07 10.91
N GLY A 715 -4.82 -9.92 9.89
CA GLY A 715 -3.38 -9.65 10.03
C GLY A 715 -3.01 -8.20 9.73
N SER A 716 -1.98 -7.64 10.37
CA SER A 716 -1.49 -6.26 10.10
C SER A 716 -0.77 -6.10 8.75
N ALA A 717 -0.10 -7.15 8.30
CA ALA A 717 0.69 -7.14 7.08
C ALA A 717 0.74 -8.53 6.43
N PHE A 718 1.21 -8.59 5.19
CA PHE A 718 1.37 -9.81 4.42
C PHE A 718 2.83 -10.22 4.27
N VAL A 719 3.10 -11.53 4.37
CA VAL A 719 4.38 -12.13 4.01
C VAL A 719 4.25 -12.70 2.59
N PRO A 720 4.89 -12.09 1.58
CA PRO A 720 4.72 -12.52 0.19
C PRO A 720 5.67 -13.66 -0.24
N GLN A 721 6.74 -13.92 0.50
CA GLN A 721 7.64 -15.05 0.26
C GLN A 721 6.96 -16.37 0.61
N ALA A 722 7.39 -17.47 -0.02
CA ALA A 722 6.84 -18.80 0.22
C ALA A 722 6.88 -19.18 1.70
N TYR A 723 7.98 -18.81 2.33
CA TYR A 723 8.18 -18.78 3.77
C TYR A 723 9.07 -17.59 4.09
N GLY A 724 8.67 -16.74 5.04
CA GLY A 724 9.35 -15.48 5.30
C GLY A 724 9.27 -15.07 6.76
N ARG A 725 9.76 -13.87 7.04
CA ARG A 725 9.82 -13.28 8.38
C ARG A 725 9.11 -11.93 8.39
N SER A 726 8.25 -11.74 9.37
CA SER A 726 7.60 -10.46 9.66
C SER A 726 8.60 -9.44 10.23
N TRP A 727 8.27 -8.15 10.23
CA TRP A 727 9.16 -7.13 10.79
C TRP A 727 9.28 -7.25 12.32
N VAL A 728 8.23 -7.72 13.00
CA VAL A 728 8.27 -8.09 14.44
C VAL A 728 8.98 -9.43 14.70
N GLY A 729 9.63 -10.00 13.68
CA GLY A 729 10.53 -11.13 13.81
C GLY A 729 9.88 -12.52 13.77
N ILE A 730 8.57 -12.60 13.50
CA ILE A 730 7.82 -13.87 13.42
C ILE A 730 8.08 -14.52 12.07
N GLU A 731 8.61 -15.74 12.08
CA GLU A 731 8.69 -16.58 10.89
C GLU A 731 7.35 -17.26 10.59
N GLN A 732 6.93 -17.23 9.32
CA GLN A 732 5.66 -17.82 8.90
C GLN A 732 5.62 -18.18 7.41
N PRO A 733 4.69 -19.07 7.00
CA PRO A 733 4.31 -19.24 5.60
C PRO A 733 3.79 -17.94 4.96
N ARG A 734 3.73 -17.95 3.62
CA ARG A 734 3.10 -16.89 2.83
C ARG A 734 1.67 -16.62 3.28
N GLY A 735 1.33 -15.38 3.59
CA GLY A 735 -0.01 -15.03 4.08
C GLY A 735 -0.02 -13.81 5.00
N PRO A 736 -1.20 -13.39 5.48
CA PRO A 736 -1.31 -12.36 6.49
C PRO A 736 -0.62 -12.80 7.79
N TRP A 737 -0.27 -11.85 8.64
CA TRP A 737 0.19 -12.14 9.99
C TRP A 737 -0.93 -12.82 10.81
N PRO A 738 -0.58 -13.65 11.82
CA PRO A 738 -1.56 -14.31 12.68
C PRO A 738 -2.22 -13.38 13.71
N TYR A 739 -1.78 -12.12 13.78
CA TYR A 739 -2.19 -11.11 14.74
C TYR A 739 -2.64 -9.84 14.03
N SER A 740 -3.64 -9.19 14.61
CA SER A 740 -4.21 -7.97 14.04
C SER A 740 -3.25 -6.79 14.11
N ALA A 741 -2.53 -6.64 15.22
CA ALA A 741 -1.74 -5.46 15.53
C ALA A 741 -2.45 -4.17 15.05
N GLU A 742 -1.86 -3.44 14.10
CA GLU A 742 -2.32 -2.11 13.64
C GLU A 742 -3.40 -2.15 12.54
N ILE A 743 -3.86 -3.33 12.10
CA ILE A 743 -4.78 -3.43 10.94
C ILE A 743 -6.05 -2.58 11.07
N ASP A 744 -6.52 -2.36 12.29
CA ASP A 744 -7.73 -1.59 12.55
C ASP A 744 -7.57 -0.08 12.27
N LEU A 745 -6.33 0.43 12.18
CA LEU A 745 -6.05 1.75 11.59
C LEU A 745 -6.37 1.79 10.10
N GLY A 746 -5.94 0.75 9.37
CA GLY A 746 -6.25 0.57 7.96
C GLY A 746 -7.74 0.47 7.70
N PHE A 747 -8.45 -0.38 8.46
CA PHE A 747 -9.90 -0.50 8.36
C PHE A 747 -10.62 0.78 8.79
N GLY A 748 -10.08 1.53 9.76
CA GLY A 748 -10.56 2.87 10.09
C GLY A 748 -10.48 3.82 8.90
N GLY A 749 -9.32 3.88 8.23
CA GLY A 749 -9.13 4.60 6.97
C GLY A 749 -10.09 4.15 5.87
N ALA A 750 -10.37 2.84 5.76
CA ALA A 750 -11.30 2.30 4.79
C ALA A 750 -12.75 2.72 5.02
N VAL A 751 -13.24 2.62 6.27
CA VAL A 751 -14.60 3.09 6.62
C VAL A 751 -14.74 4.59 6.41
N ARG A 752 -13.71 5.37 6.75
CA ARG A 752 -13.68 6.83 6.52
C ARG A 752 -13.72 7.18 5.04
N SER A 753 -13.15 6.32 4.18
CA SER A 753 -13.04 6.53 2.74
C SER A 753 -14.15 5.90 1.90
N ALA A 754 -14.97 5.03 2.51
CA ALA A 754 -16.02 4.31 1.81
C ALA A 754 -16.93 5.27 1.04
N ALA A 755 -16.96 5.09 -0.29
CA ALA A 755 -17.68 5.94 -1.23
C ALA A 755 -17.89 5.20 -2.54
N THR A 756 -19.05 5.37 -3.17
CA THR A 756 -19.28 4.88 -4.53
C THR A 756 -18.89 5.97 -5.53
N VAL A 757 -18.06 5.63 -6.52
CA VAL A 757 -17.58 6.57 -7.55
C VAL A 757 -18.02 6.11 -8.94
N ALA A 758 -18.97 6.80 -9.56
CA ALA A 758 -19.30 6.63 -10.97
C ALA A 758 -18.31 7.43 -11.82
N ALA A 759 -17.58 6.78 -12.72
CA ALA A 759 -16.60 7.42 -13.57
C ALA A 759 -16.79 7.03 -15.04
N ASN A 760 -16.64 7.99 -15.96
CA ASN A 760 -16.48 7.74 -17.38
C ASN A 760 -14.99 7.70 -17.72
N ASP A 761 -14.34 6.58 -17.38
CA ASP A 761 -12.90 6.42 -17.48
C ASP A 761 -12.45 6.33 -18.96
N PRO A 762 -11.38 7.03 -19.39
CA PRO A 762 -10.92 7.00 -20.77
C PRO A 762 -10.42 5.63 -21.23
N LEU A 763 -10.00 4.76 -20.30
CA LEU A 763 -9.60 3.38 -20.59
C LEU A 763 -10.79 2.41 -20.49
N PHE A 764 -11.60 2.52 -19.44
CA PHE A 764 -12.65 1.54 -19.14
C PHE A 764 -14.07 1.94 -19.56
N GLY A 765 -14.28 3.18 -20.01
CA GLY A 765 -15.59 3.78 -20.18
C GLY A 765 -16.32 3.94 -18.84
N TRP A 766 -17.65 3.95 -18.89
CA TRP A 766 -18.48 4.07 -17.69
C TRP A 766 -18.36 2.87 -16.76
N PHE A 767 -17.99 3.14 -15.51
CA PHE A 767 -17.78 2.16 -14.45
C PHE A 767 -18.16 2.77 -13.09
N ALA A 768 -18.59 1.93 -12.13
CA ALA A 768 -18.80 2.36 -10.74
C ALA A 768 -17.83 1.63 -9.82
N TYR A 769 -16.91 2.39 -9.21
CA TYR A 769 -16.12 1.87 -8.11
C TYR A 769 -17.00 1.77 -6.87
N GLY A 770 -16.97 0.62 -6.19
CA GLY A 770 -17.86 0.35 -5.05
C GLY A 770 -19.33 0.28 -5.41
N GLY A 771 -19.69 -0.07 -6.65
CA GLY A 771 -21.08 -0.20 -7.03
C GLY A 771 -21.28 -0.88 -8.37
N ARG A 772 -22.55 -1.03 -8.77
CA ARG A 772 -22.93 -1.52 -10.10
C ARG A 772 -23.63 -0.43 -10.87
N LEU A 773 -23.19 -0.21 -12.11
CA LEU A 773 -23.67 0.86 -12.97
C LEU A 773 -24.44 0.30 -14.17
N THR A 774 -25.60 0.89 -14.44
CA THR A 774 -26.38 0.68 -15.67
C THR A 774 -26.62 2.00 -16.36
N ARG A 775 -26.71 2.00 -17.69
CA ARG A 775 -26.92 3.21 -18.51
C ARG A 775 -28.13 3.06 -19.42
N GLY A 776 -28.81 4.16 -19.68
CA GLY A 776 -29.90 4.24 -20.65
C GLY A 776 -30.52 5.63 -20.70
N GLY A 777 -30.93 6.08 -21.90
CA GLY A 777 -31.67 7.33 -22.07
C GLY A 777 -30.95 8.59 -21.60
N GLY A 778 -29.61 8.67 -21.76
CA GLY A 778 -28.80 9.81 -21.31
C GLY A 778 -28.62 9.90 -19.78
N ARG A 779 -28.93 8.81 -19.08
CA ARG A 779 -28.80 8.68 -17.63
C ARG A 779 -28.02 7.43 -17.26
N PHE A 780 -27.53 7.43 -16.04
CA PHE A 780 -26.94 6.26 -15.41
C PHE A 780 -27.54 6.03 -14.02
N ARG A 781 -27.67 4.77 -13.65
CA ARG A 781 -28.15 4.33 -12.33
C ARG A 781 -27.06 3.49 -11.65
N VAL A 782 -26.83 3.76 -10.37
CA VAL A 782 -25.82 3.10 -9.55
C VAL A 782 -26.43 2.48 -8.31
N THR A 783 -26.18 1.19 -8.12
CA THR A 783 -26.39 0.51 -6.83
C THR A 783 -25.09 0.62 -6.03
N LEU A 784 -25.17 1.21 -4.83
CA LEU A 784 -24.01 1.44 -3.96
C LEU A 784 -23.68 0.17 -3.18
N GLU A 785 -22.42 -0.23 -3.25
CA GLU A 785 -21.86 -1.46 -2.67
C GLU A 785 -20.50 -1.19 -1.97
N ASP A 786 -20.19 0.09 -1.69
CA ASP A 786 -18.97 0.52 -0.98
C ASP A 786 -18.97 0.09 0.50
N GLY A 787 -20.11 -0.39 0.98
CA GLY A 787 -20.26 -0.99 2.31
C GLY A 787 -20.66 -0.02 3.40
N VAL A 788 -20.74 1.29 3.13
CA VAL A 788 -21.27 2.33 4.04
C VAL A 788 -22.43 3.11 3.39
N ASN A 789 -22.35 3.35 2.07
CA ASN A 789 -23.39 3.96 1.24
C ASN A 789 -23.77 5.39 1.67
N ARG A 790 -22.77 6.22 2.00
CA ARG A 790 -22.97 7.62 2.43
C ARG A 790 -22.38 8.68 1.51
N ARG A 791 -21.49 8.27 0.62
CA ARG A 791 -20.76 9.16 -0.28
C ARG A 791 -20.96 8.65 -1.69
N PHE A 792 -21.48 9.52 -2.54
CA PHE A 792 -21.60 9.27 -3.95
C PHE A 792 -20.83 10.36 -4.71
N HIS A 793 -19.98 9.93 -5.64
CA HIS A 793 -19.22 10.80 -6.51
C HIS A 793 -19.47 10.42 -7.96
N ALA A 794 -19.64 11.43 -8.82
CA ALA A 794 -19.71 11.25 -10.26
C ALA A 794 -18.61 12.07 -10.94
N VAL A 795 -17.78 11.42 -11.75
CA VAL A 795 -16.67 12.02 -12.52
C VAL A 795 -16.86 11.66 -13.99
N THR A 796 -17.48 12.57 -14.74
CA THR A 796 -17.92 12.30 -16.12
C THR A 796 -16.94 12.82 -17.17
N ALA A 797 -16.10 13.77 -16.76
CA ALA A 797 -14.96 14.32 -17.49
C ALA A 797 -13.93 14.87 -16.48
N PRO A 798 -12.68 15.16 -16.88
CA PRO A 798 -11.67 15.75 -15.99
C PRO A 798 -12.15 16.99 -15.23
N ASP A 799 -12.94 17.83 -15.87
CA ASP A 799 -13.48 19.09 -15.35
C ASP A 799 -14.96 19.01 -14.92
N ARG A 800 -15.60 17.83 -15.00
CA ARG A 800 -17.03 17.65 -14.70
C ARG A 800 -17.28 16.63 -13.61
N ARG A 801 -17.54 17.13 -12.40
CA ARG A 801 -17.66 16.32 -11.18
C ARG A 801 -18.82 16.77 -10.31
N LEU A 802 -19.45 15.82 -9.61
CA LEU A 802 -20.44 16.06 -8.57
C LEU A 802 -20.14 15.15 -7.38
N HIS A 803 -20.20 15.70 -6.18
CA HIS A 803 -20.02 14.99 -4.93
C HIS A 803 -21.25 15.21 -4.06
N ALA A 804 -21.89 14.13 -3.62
CA ALA A 804 -23.00 14.15 -2.67
C ALA A 804 -22.62 13.32 -1.44
N VAL A 805 -22.63 13.94 -0.26
CA VAL A 805 -22.20 13.30 0.99
C VAL A 805 -23.24 13.56 2.07
N ILE A 806 -23.71 12.50 2.73
CA ILE A 806 -24.58 12.61 3.92
C ILE A 806 -23.82 12.33 5.21
N ASP A 807 -24.18 13.02 6.31
CA ASP A 807 -23.52 12.93 7.62
C ASP A 807 -23.99 11.75 8.51
N ARG A 808 -25.12 11.13 8.16
CA ARG A 808 -25.69 9.89 8.72
C ARG A 808 -26.57 9.20 7.68
N ASP A 809 -27.10 8.02 8.01
CA ASP A 809 -28.05 7.24 7.21
C ASP A 809 -27.46 6.62 5.92
N GLU A 810 -28.30 6.27 4.94
CA GLU A 810 -27.91 5.53 3.73
C GLU A 810 -28.51 6.14 2.45
N MET A 811 -27.69 6.30 1.41
CA MET A 811 -28.11 6.55 0.04
C MET A 811 -28.38 5.22 -0.70
N GLN A 812 -29.50 5.14 -1.41
CA GLN A 812 -29.88 4.00 -2.24
C GLN A 812 -30.36 4.46 -3.63
N ASP A 813 -30.27 3.58 -4.62
CA ASP A 813 -30.82 3.78 -5.98
C ASP A 813 -30.45 5.13 -6.60
N VAL A 814 -29.15 5.46 -6.66
CA VAL A 814 -28.69 6.73 -7.23
C VAL A 814 -28.92 6.72 -8.74
N GLU A 815 -29.58 7.75 -9.27
CA GLU A 815 -29.77 7.98 -10.70
C GLU A 815 -29.33 9.40 -11.04
N CYS A 816 -28.52 9.55 -12.09
CA CYS A 816 -28.04 10.86 -12.53
C CYS A 816 -28.11 10.99 -14.05
N ALA A 817 -28.27 12.23 -14.51
CA ALA A 817 -28.01 12.59 -15.90
C ALA A 817 -26.50 12.54 -16.19
N GLU A 818 -26.09 12.14 -17.40
CA GLU A 818 -24.67 12.05 -17.76
C GLU A 818 -23.95 13.40 -17.76
N ASP A 819 -24.69 14.51 -17.90
CA ASP A 819 -24.17 15.88 -17.80
C ASP A 819 -24.15 16.42 -16.36
N LEU A 820 -24.60 15.63 -15.37
CA LEU A 820 -24.73 15.97 -13.96
C LEU A 820 -25.67 17.16 -13.67
N SER A 821 -26.56 17.52 -14.61
CA SER A 821 -27.62 18.51 -14.37
C SER A 821 -28.68 18.06 -13.35
N TYR A 822 -28.77 16.75 -13.13
CA TYR A 822 -29.74 16.10 -12.27
C TYR A 822 -29.13 14.87 -11.62
N CYS A 823 -29.36 14.71 -10.32
CA CYS A 823 -29.13 13.47 -9.58
C CYS A 823 -30.26 13.24 -8.58
N ARG A 824 -30.64 11.98 -8.38
CA ARG A 824 -31.67 11.53 -7.45
C ARG A 824 -31.17 10.33 -6.69
N PHE A 825 -31.55 10.23 -5.42
CA PHE A 825 -31.33 9.04 -4.61
C PHE A 825 -32.45 8.85 -3.58
N ARG A 826 -32.54 7.65 -3.02
CA ARG A 826 -33.40 7.37 -1.87
C ARG A 826 -32.57 7.46 -0.60
N LEU A 827 -32.98 8.33 0.32
CA LEU A 827 -32.42 8.42 1.66
C LEU A 827 -33.16 7.42 2.56
N LYS A 828 -32.42 6.45 3.13
CA LYS A 828 -32.97 5.43 4.03
C LYS A 828 -32.47 5.66 5.45
N ASN A 829 -33.42 5.83 6.36
CA ASN A 829 -33.18 5.91 7.80
C ASN A 829 -32.61 4.59 8.34
N ARG A 830 -31.43 4.63 8.96
CA ARG A 830 -30.80 3.44 9.57
C ARG A 830 -31.34 3.13 10.97
N THR A 831 -32.03 4.08 11.61
CA THR A 831 -32.65 3.97 12.93
C THR A 831 -34.13 4.38 12.86
N PRO A 832 -35.01 3.55 12.28
CA PRO A 832 -36.37 3.95 11.90
C PRO A 832 -37.28 4.36 13.07
N ALA A 833 -36.88 4.10 14.31
CA ALA A 833 -37.65 4.41 15.52
C ALA A 833 -37.68 5.91 15.89
N ALA A 834 -36.81 6.76 15.32
CA ALA A 834 -36.74 8.17 15.67
C ALA A 834 -36.62 9.08 14.42
N PRO A 835 -37.55 10.04 14.23
CA PRO A 835 -37.38 11.12 13.27
C PRO A 835 -36.17 12.01 13.62
N HIS A 836 -35.47 12.51 12.61
CA HIS A 836 -34.29 13.37 12.76
C HIS A 836 -33.97 14.11 11.46
N GLU A 837 -32.88 14.88 11.47
CA GLU A 837 -32.32 15.53 10.28
C GLU A 837 -31.01 14.86 9.87
N THR A 838 -30.83 14.62 8.58
CA THR A 838 -29.58 14.23 7.93
C THR A 838 -29.03 15.42 7.17
N GLU A 839 -27.75 15.75 7.33
CA GLU A 839 -27.08 16.81 6.57
C GLU A 839 -26.55 16.27 5.23
N LEU A 840 -26.88 16.95 4.14
CA LEU A 840 -26.37 16.71 2.79
C LEU A 840 -25.41 17.82 2.39
N SER A 841 -24.16 17.46 2.11
CA SER A 841 -23.17 18.31 1.44
C SER A 841 -23.15 18.01 -0.06
N VAL A 842 -23.17 19.06 -0.89
CA VAL A 842 -23.02 18.96 -2.34
C VAL A 842 -21.83 19.82 -2.78
N GLU A 843 -20.87 19.24 -3.47
CA GLU A 843 -19.78 19.97 -4.15
C GLU A 843 -19.81 19.61 -5.64
N ALA A 844 -19.55 20.58 -6.52
CA ALA A 844 -19.52 20.35 -7.97
C ALA A 844 -18.34 21.08 -8.63
N ALA A 845 -17.88 20.53 -9.75
CA ALA A 845 -16.96 21.17 -10.67
C ALA A 845 -17.56 21.08 -12.09
N PRO A 846 -17.80 22.20 -12.80
CA PRO A 846 -17.76 23.57 -12.28
C PRO A 846 -18.79 23.80 -11.16
N ALA A 847 -18.47 24.73 -10.26
CA ALA A 847 -19.39 25.13 -9.19
C ALA A 847 -20.69 25.74 -9.77
N GLY A 848 -21.77 25.70 -8.99
CA GLY A 848 -23.02 26.36 -9.33
C GLY A 848 -24.12 26.08 -8.31
N ALA A 849 -25.26 26.74 -8.49
CA ALA A 849 -26.42 26.56 -7.63
C ALA A 849 -27.20 25.29 -7.99
N TYR A 850 -27.59 24.54 -6.96
CA TYR A 850 -28.46 23.37 -7.09
C TYR A 850 -29.69 23.52 -6.18
N GLU A 851 -30.86 23.22 -6.71
CA GLU A 851 -32.09 23.05 -5.95
C GLU A 851 -32.12 21.63 -5.38
N VAL A 852 -32.48 21.51 -4.10
CA VAL A 852 -32.65 20.23 -3.42
C VAL A 852 -34.11 20.07 -3.01
N THR A 853 -34.71 18.96 -3.41
CA THR A 853 -36.07 18.58 -3.03
C THR A 853 -36.08 17.25 -2.28
N ILE A 854 -37.02 17.12 -1.35
CA ILE A 854 -37.33 15.88 -0.65
C ILE A 854 -38.80 15.53 -0.89
N ASP A 855 -39.06 14.34 -1.42
CA ASP A 855 -40.41 13.89 -1.81
C ASP A 855 -41.18 14.96 -2.62
N GLN A 856 -40.49 15.54 -3.61
CA GLN A 856 -40.96 16.61 -4.51
C GLN A 856 -41.25 17.96 -3.83
N ARG A 857 -40.93 18.12 -2.54
CA ARG A 857 -41.03 19.40 -1.84
C ARG A 857 -39.67 20.07 -1.79
N ARG A 858 -39.62 21.35 -2.18
CA ARG A 858 -38.39 22.15 -2.11
C ARG A 858 -37.92 22.26 -0.66
N THR A 859 -36.71 21.78 -0.39
CA THR A 859 -36.06 21.87 0.93
C THR A 859 -35.15 23.10 0.99
N GLY A 860 -34.47 23.42 -0.12
CA GLY A 860 -33.58 24.57 -0.19
C GLY A 860 -32.77 24.61 -1.48
N SER A 861 -31.77 25.49 -1.52
CA SER A 861 -30.77 25.56 -2.58
C SER A 861 -29.36 25.58 -1.98
N VAL A 862 -28.43 24.89 -2.60
CA VAL A 862 -27.01 24.84 -2.21
C VAL A 862 -26.14 25.42 -3.32
N GLU A 863 -25.18 26.26 -2.94
CA GLU A 863 -24.07 26.62 -3.81
C GLU A 863 -23.05 25.48 -3.74
N ALA A 864 -23.00 24.65 -4.79
CA ALA A 864 -22.16 23.45 -4.82
C ALA A 864 -20.69 23.79 -5.08
N ALA A 865 -20.08 24.50 -4.14
CA ALA A 865 -18.69 24.88 -4.12
C ALA A 865 -17.97 24.21 -2.93
N PRO A 866 -16.64 24.04 -2.97
CA PRO A 866 -15.87 23.53 -1.84
C PRO A 866 -16.16 24.30 -0.55
N GLY A 867 -16.59 23.59 0.49
CA GLY A 867 -16.95 24.21 1.78
C GLY A 867 -18.31 24.91 1.81
N GLY A 868 -19.22 24.62 0.87
CA GLY A 868 -20.62 25.02 0.96
C GLY A 868 -21.31 24.50 2.23
N LEU A 869 -22.32 25.23 2.71
CA LEU A 869 -23.09 24.82 3.89
C LEU A 869 -23.96 23.60 3.56
N PRO A 870 -24.04 22.61 4.45
CA PRO A 870 -24.90 21.46 4.24
C PRO A 870 -26.39 21.84 4.29
N ILE A 871 -27.22 21.08 3.59
CA ILE A 871 -28.69 21.16 3.66
C ILE A 871 -29.20 20.09 4.61
N LYS A 872 -30.14 20.46 5.47
CA LYS A 872 -30.82 19.53 6.38
C LYS A 872 -31.96 18.82 5.67
N LEU A 873 -31.95 17.50 5.70
CA LEU A 873 -32.94 16.61 5.12
C LEU A 873 -33.74 15.96 6.27
N PRO A 874 -35.01 16.34 6.48
CA PRO A 874 -35.83 15.68 7.49
C PRO A 874 -36.15 14.25 7.05
N ILE A 875 -35.96 13.28 7.94
CA ILE A 875 -36.28 11.88 7.66
C ILE A 875 -36.95 11.21 8.86
N ALA A 876 -37.88 10.31 8.56
CA ALA A 876 -38.63 9.50 9.53
C ALA A 876 -38.56 8.01 9.16
N GLY A 877 -39.59 7.22 9.46
CA GLY A 877 -39.55 5.76 9.29
C GLY A 877 -39.56 5.27 7.83
N SER A 878 -40.10 6.03 6.88
CA SER A 878 -40.11 5.66 5.45
C SER A 878 -38.93 6.29 4.70
N PRO A 879 -38.31 5.61 3.72
CA PRO A 879 -37.29 6.22 2.88
C PRO A 879 -37.84 7.41 2.11
N ALA A 880 -37.09 8.51 2.07
CA ALA A 880 -37.44 9.72 1.33
C ALA A 880 -36.68 9.78 0.00
N VAL A 881 -37.28 10.38 -1.03
CA VAL A 881 -36.62 10.63 -2.31
C VAL A 881 -35.99 12.00 -2.30
N VAL A 882 -34.67 12.06 -2.47
CA VAL A 882 -33.91 13.31 -2.58
C VAL A 882 -33.55 13.55 -4.04
N GLU A 883 -33.81 14.75 -4.53
CA GLU A 883 -33.38 15.19 -5.86
C GLU A 883 -32.50 16.43 -5.75
N ILE A 884 -31.39 16.44 -6.48
CA ILE A 884 -30.43 17.52 -6.62
C ILE A 884 -30.47 17.95 -8.09
N ARG A 885 -30.88 19.19 -8.36
CA ARG A 885 -31.04 19.70 -9.73
C ARG A 885 -30.28 21.00 -9.90
N ARG A 886 -29.44 21.09 -10.92
CA ARG A 886 -28.71 22.32 -11.22
C ARG A 886 -29.71 23.41 -11.65
N VAL A 887 -29.59 24.58 -11.05
CA VAL A 887 -30.35 25.77 -11.45
C VAL A 887 -29.73 26.30 -12.74
N GLN A 888 -30.55 26.53 -13.76
CA GLN A 888 -30.11 27.05 -15.05
C GLN A 888 -29.73 28.52 -14.99
#